data_AF-A0A101HM16-F1
#
_entry.id   AF-A0A101HM16-F1
#
_cell.length_a   1.000
_cell.length_b   1.000
_cell.length_c   1.000
_cell.angle_alpha   90.00
_cell.angle_beta   90.00
_cell.angle_gamma   90.00
#
_symmetry.space_group_name_H-M   'P 1'
#
loop_
_entity.id
_entity.type
_entity.pdbx_description
1 polymer ?
#
loop_
_entity_poly.entity_id
_entity_poly.type
_entity_poly.pdbx_seq_one_letter_code
_entity_poly.pdbx_strand_id
1 'polypeptide(L)'
;MYYSKESARGKFLRFIGEMYPYTIKKRKRIDSWSFNSRRVSPEFKWSPDSFPVYFSREIELPPIDADEQLILRNWFGGESLVRINGITYGEINTHHRELNLSVFAGQVVLYEADVVPKGLFGSSIKEPVFSESDLLIVDSDIKRIIGKLRNLIELFTYTDDEVLATSLYRILSDNLAGIRIPRDSSSYWKAVLDDPEISGEVSAVWLPEEFTRSEGQRLSEEDHNTFTEAERNVEKELANLKRRFPSRLTMTLSGHAHIDYAWLWPLEETRRKILRTFSNSVRLANKYPEYMFSQSSAAMYRDVMERDPGLFKEIQLLVKEGRWELLGGMWVESDTNLLNGESLVRQFLYGQRFFMEHFGRKCSTVWLPDVFGFSWILPQIIRKAGMDSFFTTKITWNEKNTLPHDLFVWRGIDGSEVICHSFKNPSNGYNGLLEPKDILTTAKNFRDQDLFPETVFSFGYGDGGGGPTDEMIENYRFLKDLPGMPELVMRSFESYFKRAEEVSRSFHVHDGELYLELHRGTYTSQGRIKMAHKECEDLLRLAEMLGAISGYKPGEIELLWRILLQNEFHDILPGSSIKEVYEEALNELGEVHSATSSMLQASFDRLTDEDNMKLTVFNPSSFCRKLEFTAQGSKEPFCPTGEFSCQLLDNGDTL
;
A
#
# COMPACT_ATOMS: atom_id res chain seq x y z
N MET A 1 11.77 -0.26 -40.39
CA MET A 1 10.41 0.30 -40.22
C MET A 1 10.39 1.69 -40.83
N TYR A 2 9.31 2.10 -41.52
CA TYR A 2 9.16 3.48 -42.05
C TYR A 2 8.70 4.50 -40.97
N TYR A 3 8.37 4.03 -39.76
CA TYR A 3 7.96 4.84 -38.60
C TYR A 3 8.84 4.51 -37.38
N SER A 4 9.04 5.47 -36.47
CA SER A 4 9.60 5.20 -35.14
C SER A 4 8.64 4.35 -34.29
N LYS A 5 9.14 3.64 -33.27
CA LYS A 5 8.31 2.88 -32.31
C LYS A 5 7.22 3.79 -31.69
N GLU A 6 7.58 5.01 -31.35
CA GLU A 6 6.66 6.00 -30.78
C GLU A 6 5.55 6.42 -31.76
N SER A 7 5.88 6.69 -33.02
CA SER A 7 4.87 7.03 -34.04
C SER A 7 3.93 5.86 -34.34
N ALA A 8 4.47 4.63 -34.37
CA ALA A 8 3.67 3.42 -34.51
C ALA A 8 2.75 3.20 -33.30
N ARG A 9 3.25 3.41 -32.08
CA ARG A 9 2.47 3.34 -30.84
C ARG A 9 1.29 4.30 -30.88
N GLY A 10 1.53 5.57 -31.20
CA GLY A 10 0.46 6.58 -31.31
C GLY A 10 -0.60 6.20 -32.34
N LYS A 11 -0.19 5.65 -33.50
CA LYS A 11 -1.13 5.11 -34.49
C LYS A 11 -1.98 3.97 -33.91
N PHE A 12 -1.37 2.98 -33.24
CA PHE A 12 -2.10 1.84 -32.71
C PHE A 12 -3.02 2.21 -31.55
N LEU A 13 -2.60 3.12 -30.67
CA LEU A 13 -3.46 3.60 -29.58
C LEU A 13 -4.70 4.32 -30.11
N ARG A 14 -4.59 5.12 -31.18
CA ARG A 14 -5.78 5.70 -31.83
C ARG A 14 -6.77 4.65 -32.32
N PHE A 15 -6.30 3.53 -32.90
CA PHE A 15 -7.18 2.42 -33.25
C PHE A 15 -7.88 1.82 -32.01
N ILE A 16 -7.17 1.69 -30.89
CA ILE A 16 -7.75 1.22 -29.63
C ILE A 16 -8.80 2.20 -29.11
N GLY A 17 -8.51 3.50 -29.15
CA GLY A 17 -9.45 4.56 -28.77
C GLY A 17 -10.77 4.46 -29.53
N GLU A 18 -10.72 4.32 -30.86
CA GLU A 18 -11.91 4.18 -31.70
C GLU A 18 -12.74 2.92 -31.37
N MET A 19 -12.12 1.86 -30.85
CA MET A 19 -12.78 0.60 -30.49
C MET A 19 -13.39 0.63 -29.07
N TYR A 20 -12.79 1.39 -28.15
CA TYR A 20 -13.15 1.40 -26.73
C TYR A 20 -14.63 1.72 -26.45
N PRO A 21 -15.28 2.67 -27.15
CA PRO A 21 -16.71 2.96 -26.97
C PRO A 21 -17.64 1.76 -27.16
N TYR A 22 -17.23 0.77 -27.95
CA TYR A 22 -18.00 -0.44 -28.23
C TYR A 22 -17.87 -1.52 -27.14
N THR A 23 -17.06 -1.27 -26.11
CA THR A 23 -17.08 -2.09 -24.88
C THR A 23 -18.37 -1.87 -24.09
N ILE A 24 -19.05 -0.74 -24.25
CA ILE A 24 -20.26 -0.40 -23.48
C ILE A 24 -21.49 -0.75 -24.32
N LYS A 25 -22.11 -1.90 -24.08
CA LYS A 25 -23.35 -2.32 -24.78
C LYS A 25 -24.54 -1.46 -24.38
N LYS A 26 -24.62 -1.12 -23.09
CA LYS A 26 -25.71 -0.32 -22.53
C LYS A 26 -25.20 0.53 -21.38
N ARG A 27 -25.65 1.78 -21.32
CA ARG A 27 -25.47 2.72 -20.21
C ARG A 27 -26.84 3.17 -19.73
N LYS A 28 -27.04 3.14 -18.41
CA LYS A 28 -28.21 3.71 -17.75
C LYS A 28 -27.74 4.59 -16.60
N ARG A 29 -28.02 5.89 -16.70
CA ARG A 29 -27.81 6.84 -15.60
C ARG A 29 -28.69 6.46 -14.41
N ILE A 30 -28.11 6.48 -13.21
CA ILE A 30 -28.82 6.22 -11.95
C ILE A 30 -29.02 7.54 -11.21
N ASP A 31 -30.26 7.98 -11.19
CA ASP A 31 -30.71 9.21 -10.51
C ASP A 31 -31.41 8.91 -9.18
N SER A 32 -31.77 9.99 -8.46
CA SER A 32 -32.58 9.95 -7.22
C SER A 32 -31.93 9.19 -6.06
N TRP A 33 -30.62 9.36 -5.90
CA TRP A 33 -29.85 8.95 -4.74
C TRP A 33 -30.35 9.63 -3.47
N SER A 34 -30.31 8.93 -2.34
CA SER A 34 -30.52 9.52 -1.03
C SER A 34 -29.21 10.15 -0.55
N PHE A 35 -29.24 11.41 -0.15
CA PHE A 35 -28.16 12.14 0.50
C PHE A 35 -28.74 12.88 1.70
N ASN A 36 -28.41 12.47 2.94
CA ASN A 36 -28.94 13.05 4.18
C ASN A 36 -30.48 13.27 4.12
N SER A 37 -31.21 12.23 3.71
CA SER A 37 -32.68 12.21 3.55
C SER A 37 -33.23 13.10 2.43
N ARG A 38 -32.39 13.65 1.56
CA ARG A 38 -32.79 14.38 0.34
C ARG A 38 -32.55 13.51 -0.89
N ARG A 39 -33.39 13.68 -1.92
CA ARG A 39 -33.17 13.04 -3.22
C ARG A 39 -32.28 13.93 -4.08
N VAL A 40 -31.18 13.36 -4.56
CA VAL A 40 -30.18 14.04 -5.39
C VAL A 40 -29.83 13.18 -6.60
N SER A 41 -29.31 13.81 -7.65
CA SER A 41 -28.82 13.16 -8.87
C SER A 41 -27.39 13.65 -9.14
N PRO A 42 -26.66 13.05 -10.10
CA PRO A 42 -25.38 13.61 -10.51
C PRO A 42 -25.53 15.10 -10.91
N GLU A 43 -24.42 15.83 -10.94
CA GLU A 43 -24.31 17.30 -10.93
C GLU A 43 -24.69 17.98 -9.58
N PHE A 44 -24.95 17.19 -8.53
CA PHE A 44 -25.23 17.72 -7.19
C PHE A 44 -23.93 18.10 -6.46
N LYS A 45 -23.81 19.39 -6.10
CA LYS A 45 -22.76 19.90 -5.21
C LYS A 45 -23.17 19.76 -3.74
N TRP A 46 -22.25 19.41 -2.87
CA TRP A 46 -22.47 19.33 -1.42
C TRP A 46 -21.36 20.03 -0.62
N SER A 47 -21.63 20.32 0.66
CA SER A 47 -20.69 21.05 1.53
C SER A 47 -19.59 20.11 2.05
N PRO A 48 -18.30 20.49 1.95
CA PRO A 48 -17.20 19.70 2.48
C PRO A 48 -16.99 19.85 4.00
N ASP A 49 -17.83 20.63 4.70
CA ASP A 49 -17.58 21.07 6.08
C ASP A 49 -17.85 19.96 7.12
N SER A 50 -18.66 18.96 6.77
CA SER A 50 -18.98 17.82 7.62
C SER A 50 -18.88 16.53 6.80
N PHE A 51 -17.96 15.65 7.19
CA PHE A 51 -17.73 14.37 6.54
C PHE A 51 -17.39 13.28 7.57
N PRO A 52 -17.69 12.01 7.30
CA PRO A 52 -18.18 11.47 6.02
C PRO A 52 -19.64 11.86 5.75
N VAL A 53 -20.01 11.93 4.47
CA VAL A 53 -21.39 12.05 4.03
C VAL A 53 -21.86 10.74 3.42
N TYR A 54 -23.17 10.49 3.46
CA TYR A 54 -23.74 9.19 3.08
C TYR A 54 -24.62 9.31 1.85
N PHE A 55 -24.31 8.50 0.84
CA PHE A 55 -25.15 8.30 -0.34
C PHE A 55 -25.73 6.90 -0.33
N SER A 56 -27.01 6.75 -0.66
CA SER A 56 -27.59 5.41 -0.83
C SER A 56 -28.68 5.34 -1.90
N ARG A 57 -28.81 4.16 -2.51
CA ARG A 57 -29.80 3.88 -3.54
C ARG A 57 -30.13 2.40 -3.59
N GLU A 58 -31.43 2.07 -3.55
CA GLU A 58 -31.89 0.76 -4.05
C GLU A 58 -31.84 0.77 -5.56
N ILE A 59 -31.12 -0.20 -6.12
CA ILE A 59 -30.87 -0.36 -7.55
C ILE A 59 -31.35 -1.74 -7.96
N GLU A 60 -32.28 -1.78 -8.92
CA GLU A 60 -32.65 -3.00 -9.62
C GLU A 60 -31.60 -3.28 -10.70
N LEU A 61 -30.79 -4.33 -10.47
CA LEU A 61 -29.74 -4.74 -11.37
C LEU A 61 -30.33 -5.68 -12.45
N PRO A 62 -30.14 -5.39 -13.75
CA PRO A 62 -30.65 -6.25 -14.80
C PRO A 62 -29.93 -7.61 -14.78
N PRO A 63 -30.57 -8.68 -15.27
CA PRO A 63 -29.84 -9.89 -15.65
C PRO A 63 -28.86 -9.55 -16.78
N ILE A 64 -27.76 -10.30 -16.87
CA ILE A 64 -26.73 -10.15 -17.88
C ILE A 64 -26.47 -11.49 -18.57
N ASP A 65 -26.01 -11.43 -19.82
CA ASP A 65 -25.57 -12.61 -20.56
C ASP A 65 -24.18 -13.08 -20.08
N ALA A 66 -23.75 -14.29 -20.48
CA ALA A 66 -22.50 -14.89 -20.00
C ALA A 66 -21.23 -14.13 -20.47
N ASP A 67 -21.33 -13.41 -21.59
CA ASP A 67 -20.31 -12.55 -22.18
C ASP A 67 -20.36 -11.12 -21.62
N GLU A 68 -21.23 -10.82 -20.67
CA GLU A 68 -21.44 -9.47 -20.16
C GLU A 68 -20.93 -9.27 -18.73
N GLN A 69 -20.55 -8.04 -18.42
CA GLN A 69 -20.26 -7.57 -17.07
C GLN A 69 -21.22 -6.44 -16.69
N LEU A 70 -21.67 -6.47 -15.43
CA LEU A 70 -22.42 -5.37 -14.85
C LEU A 70 -21.48 -4.49 -14.01
N ILE A 71 -21.22 -3.27 -14.47
CA ILE A 71 -20.33 -2.32 -13.82
C ILE A 71 -21.12 -1.09 -13.39
N LEU A 72 -20.98 -0.65 -12.15
CA LEU A 72 -21.48 0.65 -11.72
C LEU A 72 -20.30 1.62 -11.60
N ARG A 73 -20.33 2.68 -12.42
CA ARG A 73 -19.32 3.73 -12.41
C ARG A 73 -19.84 4.92 -11.63
N ASN A 74 -19.14 5.32 -10.57
CA ASN A 74 -19.59 6.38 -9.66
C ASN A 74 -18.49 7.40 -9.35
N TRP A 75 -18.92 8.64 -9.07
CA TRP A 75 -18.10 9.64 -8.40
C TRP A 75 -18.95 10.57 -7.55
N PHE A 76 -18.85 10.42 -6.24
CA PHE A 76 -19.62 11.20 -5.27
C PHE A 76 -18.94 12.51 -4.84
N GLY A 77 -17.79 12.86 -5.41
CA GLY A 77 -17.05 14.07 -5.04
C GLY A 77 -15.90 13.84 -4.06
N GLY A 78 -15.42 12.60 -3.92
CA GLY A 78 -14.26 12.25 -3.11
C GLY A 78 -14.12 10.74 -2.90
N GLU A 79 -13.11 10.33 -2.14
CA GLU A 79 -12.90 8.92 -1.83
C GLU A 79 -14.11 8.33 -1.08
N SER A 80 -14.49 7.10 -1.42
CA SER A 80 -15.69 6.47 -0.85
C SER A 80 -15.46 5.02 -0.46
N LEU A 81 -15.99 4.61 0.69
CA LEU A 81 -16.21 3.20 1.04
C LEU A 81 -17.57 2.77 0.52
N VAL A 82 -17.64 1.66 -0.22
CA VAL A 82 -18.90 1.14 -0.77
C VAL A 82 -19.37 -0.08 0.01
N ARG A 83 -20.64 -0.09 0.38
CA ARG A 83 -21.35 -1.27 0.89
C ARG A 83 -22.48 -1.67 -0.05
N ILE A 84 -22.68 -2.97 -0.17
CA ILE A 84 -23.82 -3.57 -0.87
C ILE A 84 -24.61 -4.37 0.16
N ASN A 85 -25.87 -4.00 0.36
CA ASN A 85 -26.76 -4.60 1.36
C ASN A 85 -26.16 -4.56 2.78
N GLY A 86 -25.53 -3.44 3.16
CA GLY A 86 -24.86 -3.28 4.45
C GLY A 86 -23.51 -3.99 4.59
N ILE A 87 -23.04 -4.72 3.58
CA ILE A 87 -21.75 -5.43 3.62
C ILE A 87 -20.70 -4.65 2.82
N THR A 88 -19.55 -4.40 3.42
CA THR A 88 -18.43 -3.74 2.76
C THR A 88 -17.97 -4.53 1.53
N TYR A 89 -17.88 -3.86 0.38
CA TYR A 89 -17.66 -4.52 -0.91
C TYR A 89 -16.50 -3.94 -1.73
N GLY A 90 -16.19 -2.65 -1.57
CA GLY A 90 -15.07 -2.04 -2.29
C GLY A 90 -14.99 -0.55 -2.06
N GLU A 91 -14.33 0.15 -2.97
CA GLU A 91 -14.07 1.58 -2.84
C GLU A 91 -14.27 2.34 -4.14
N ILE A 92 -14.44 3.66 -4.01
CA ILE A 92 -14.39 4.60 -5.13
C ILE A 92 -13.27 5.62 -4.88
N ASN A 93 -12.33 5.74 -5.80
CA ASN A 93 -11.27 6.75 -5.79
C ASN A 93 -10.85 7.13 -7.24
N THR A 94 -9.74 7.84 -7.43
CA THR A 94 -9.27 8.24 -8.77
C THR A 94 -8.85 7.07 -9.66
N HIS A 95 -8.47 5.93 -9.07
CA HIS A 95 -8.05 4.71 -9.77
C HIS A 95 -9.12 3.62 -9.76
N HIS A 96 -10.08 3.70 -8.84
CA HIS A 96 -11.17 2.74 -8.66
C HIS A 96 -12.51 3.44 -8.92
N ARG A 97 -12.84 3.72 -10.19
CA ARG A 97 -14.13 4.35 -10.54
C ARG A 97 -15.22 3.36 -10.91
N GLU A 98 -14.82 2.17 -11.32
CA GLU A 98 -15.68 1.10 -11.81
C GLU A 98 -15.78 -0.01 -10.76
N LEU A 99 -16.99 -0.27 -10.28
CA LEU A 99 -17.25 -1.37 -9.36
C LEU A 99 -18.04 -2.47 -10.07
N ASN A 100 -17.48 -3.68 -10.10
CA ASN A 100 -18.13 -4.82 -10.73
C ASN A 100 -19.20 -5.42 -9.80
N LEU A 101 -20.46 -5.40 -10.26
CA LEU A 101 -21.64 -5.89 -9.54
C LEU A 101 -22.25 -7.14 -10.21
N SER A 102 -21.51 -7.82 -11.08
CA SER A 102 -22.02 -8.96 -11.86
C SER A 102 -22.54 -10.10 -10.99
N VAL A 103 -21.96 -10.29 -9.79
CA VAL A 103 -22.41 -11.30 -8.81
C VAL A 103 -23.82 -11.05 -8.27
N PHE A 104 -24.35 -9.84 -8.44
CA PHE A 104 -25.69 -9.43 -8.03
C PHE A 104 -26.65 -9.24 -9.22
N ALA A 105 -26.27 -9.68 -10.42
CA ALA A 105 -27.11 -9.54 -11.61
C ALA A 105 -28.50 -10.18 -11.39
N GLY A 106 -29.54 -9.47 -11.82
CA GLY A 106 -30.94 -9.89 -11.62
C GLY A 106 -31.49 -9.68 -10.19
N GLN A 107 -30.73 -9.04 -9.28
CA GLN A 107 -31.17 -8.76 -7.91
C GLN A 107 -31.45 -7.27 -7.70
N VAL A 108 -32.24 -6.96 -6.67
CA VAL A 108 -32.34 -5.61 -6.13
C VAL A 108 -31.32 -5.50 -5.00
N VAL A 109 -30.46 -4.49 -5.06
CA VAL A 109 -29.45 -4.24 -4.05
C VAL A 109 -29.58 -2.85 -3.47
N LEU A 110 -29.29 -2.71 -2.17
CA LEU A 110 -29.04 -1.43 -1.53
C LEU A 110 -27.56 -1.09 -1.71
N TYR A 111 -27.27 -0.10 -2.56
CA TYR A 111 -25.94 0.47 -2.71
C TYR A 111 -25.76 1.64 -1.74
N GLU A 112 -24.67 1.62 -0.98
CA GLU A 112 -24.35 2.64 0.02
C GLU A 112 -22.91 3.11 -0.15
N ALA A 113 -22.67 4.42 0.00
CA ALA A 113 -21.33 5.00 -0.07
C ALA A 113 -21.09 5.99 1.07
N ASP A 114 -20.04 5.76 1.84
CA ASP A 114 -19.51 6.70 2.83
C ASP A 114 -18.41 7.52 2.17
N VAL A 115 -18.64 8.82 2.00
CA VAL A 115 -17.81 9.67 1.13
C VAL A 115 -17.08 10.70 1.97
N VAL A 116 -15.78 10.86 1.70
CA VAL A 116 -14.95 11.93 2.25
C VAL A 116 -14.50 12.86 1.11
N PRO A 117 -14.59 14.21 1.27
CA PRO A 117 -14.23 15.17 0.22
C PRO A 117 -12.71 15.37 0.13
N LYS A 118 -11.96 14.26 0.08
CA LYS A 118 -10.50 14.22 0.02
C LYS A 118 -10.05 13.40 -1.18
N GLY A 119 -8.87 13.72 -1.71
CA GLY A 119 -8.14 12.88 -2.65
C GLY A 119 -7.20 11.92 -1.93
N LEU A 120 -6.64 10.96 -2.68
CA LEU A 120 -5.81 9.87 -2.14
C LEU A 120 -4.68 10.35 -1.21
N PHE A 121 -4.07 11.50 -1.53
CA PHE A 121 -2.97 12.10 -0.79
C PHE A 121 -3.40 13.22 0.16
N GLY A 122 -4.61 13.13 0.73
CA GLY A 122 -5.14 14.09 1.71
C GLY A 122 -5.57 15.45 1.14
N SER A 123 -5.44 15.66 -0.18
CA SER A 123 -5.82 16.92 -0.83
C SER A 123 -7.31 17.21 -0.66
N SER A 124 -7.63 18.44 -0.25
CA SER A 124 -9.02 18.82 0.03
C SER A 124 -9.78 19.20 -1.24
N ILE A 125 -10.96 18.61 -1.42
CA ILE A 125 -11.89 18.95 -2.50
C ILE A 125 -12.83 20.03 -1.97
N LYS A 126 -12.60 21.28 -2.37
CA LYS A 126 -13.35 22.46 -1.87
C LYS A 126 -14.81 22.50 -2.35
N GLU A 127 -15.06 21.98 -3.54
CA GLU A 127 -16.39 21.89 -4.13
C GLU A 127 -16.65 20.44 -4.54
N PRO A 128 -16.98 19.54 -3.59
CA PRO A 128 -17.22 18.17 -3.95
C PRO A 128 -18.54 18.07 -4.74
N VAL A 129 -18.48 17.36 -5.86
CA VAL A 129 -19.60 17.18 -6.79
C VAL A 129 -19.86 15.69 -6.96
N PHE A 130 -21.08 15.28 -6.66
CA PHE A 130 -21.59 14.01 -7.17
C PHE A 130 -21.78 14.17 -8.68
N SER A 131 -20.84 13.68 -9.48
CA SER A 131 -20.78 13.99 -10.92
C SER A 131 -21.05 12.81 -11.84
N GLU A 132 -21.04 11.58 -11.32
CA GLU A 132 -21.15 10.38 -12.15
C GLU A 132 -21.88 9.27 -11.39
N SER A 133 -22.87 8.66 -12.04
CA SER A 133 -23.51 7.43 -11.59
C SER A 133 -24.16 6.71 -12.78
N ASP A 134 -23.37 5.86 -13.41
CA ASP A 134 -23.75 5.16 -14.63
C ASP A 134 -23.66 3.65 -14.43
N LEU A 135 -24.79 2.96 -14.60
CA LEU A 135 -24.85 1.50 -14.66
C LEU A 135 -24.56 1.06 -16.10
N LEU A 136 -23.49 0.30 -16.26
CA LEU A 136 -22.95 -0.14 -17.54
C LEU A 136 -23.13 -1.65 -17.68
N ILE A 137 -23.66 -2.08 -18.82
CA ILE A 137 -23.52 -3.45 -19.32
C ILE A 137 -22.36 -3.42 -20.31
N VAL A 138 -21.29 -4.10 -19.94
CA VAL A 138 -20.02 -4.11 -20.66
C VAL A 138 -19.86 -5.45 -21.38
N ASP A 139 -19.44 -5.39 -22.64
CA ASP A 139 -19.05 -6.55 -23.43
C ASP A 139 -17.68 -7.06 -22.95
N SER A 140 -17.67 -8.23 -22.33
CA SER A 140 -16.46 -8.80 -21.72
C SER A 140 -15.46 -9.26 -22.77
N ASP A 141 -15.94 -9.73 -23.94
CA ASP A 141 -15.08 -10.17 -25.02
C ASP A 141 -14.36 -8.98 -25.63
N ILE A 142 -15.10 -7.93 -26.00
CA ILE A 142 -14.51 -6.72 -26.60
C ILE A 142 -13.56 -6.05 -25.61
N LYS A 143 -13.95 -5.89 -24.33
CA LYS A 143 -13.08 -5.29 -23.29
C LYS A 143 -11.78 -6.09 -23.11
N ARG A 144 -11.87 -7.44 -23.04
CA ARG A 144 -10.70 -8.32 -22.96
C ARG A 144 -9.78 -8.15 -24.17
N ILE A 145 -10.34 -8.20 -25.39
CA ILE A 145 -9.58 -8.12 -26.64
C ILE A 145 -8.85 -6.78 -26.75
N ILE A 146 -9.51 -5.67 -26.42
CA ILE A 146 -8.90 -4.34 -26.38
C ILE A 146 -7.76 -4.30 -25.36
N GLY A 147 -7.96 -4.84 -24.15
CA GLY A 147 -6.91 -4.95 -23.14
C GLY A 147 -5.68 -5.75 -23.63
N LYS A 148 -5.91 -6.88 -24.32
CA LYS A 148 -4.84 -7.68 -24.93
C LYS A 148 -4.06 -6.88 -25.97
N LEU A 149 -4.76 -6.22 -26.89
CA LEU A 149 -4.12 -5.42 -27.95
C LEU A 149 -3.34 -4.23 -27.37
N ARG A 150 -3.87 -3.56 -26.35
CA ARG A 150 -3.17 -2.49 -25.62
C ARG A 150 -1.86 -3.00 -25.00
N ASN A 151 -1.90 -4.12 -24.30
CA ASN A 151 -0.69 -4.74 -23.74
C ASN A 151 0.31 -5.16 -24.83
N LEU A 152 -0.14 -5.59 -26.01
CA LEU A 152 0.78 -5.88 -27.13
C LEU A 152 1.44 -4.63 -27.70
N ILE A 153 0.71 -3.52 -27.78
CA ILE A 153 1.26 -2.23 -28.19
C ILE A 153 2.35 -1.78 -27.21
N GLU A 154 2.12 -1.93 -25.91
CA GLU A 154 3.11 -1.62 -24.88
C GLU A 154 4.33 -2.56 -24.97
N LEU A 155 4.14 -3.88 -25.14
CA LEU A 155 5.25 -4.81 -25.34
C LEU A 155 6.07 -4.48 -26.59
N PHE A 156 5.41 -4.17 -27.71
CA PHE A 156 6.07 -3.70 -28.95
C PHE A 156 6.95 -2.47 -28.68
N THR A 157 6.45 -1.55 -27.86
CA THR A 157 7.12 -0.28 -27.56
C THR A 157 8.35 -0.49 -26.68
N TYR A 158 8.24 -1.32 -25.64
CA TYR A 158 9.24 -1.42 -24.58
C TYR A 158 10.17 -2.64 -24.68
N THR A 159 9.95 -3.56 -25.62
CA THR A 159 10.92 -4.63 -25.86
C THR A 159 12.20 -4.08 -26.52
N ASP A 160 13.34 -4.47 -25.95
CA ASP A 160 14.68 -4.20 -26.49
C ASP A 160 15.03 -5.13 -27.67
N ASP A 161 14.28 -6.21 -27.87
CA ASP A 161 14.50 -7.16 -28.98
C ASP A 161 13.85 -6.65 -30.27
N GLU A 162 14.68 -6.18 -31.20
CA GLU A 162 14.22 -5.60 -32.47
C GLU A 162 13.51 -6.61 -33.39
N VAL A 163 13.83 -7.91 -33.28
CA VAL A 163 13.18 -8.95 -34.08
C VAL A 163 11.78 -9.22 -33.53
N LEU A 164 11.65 -9.27 -32.20
CA LEU A 164 10.36 -9.36 -31.53
C LEU A 164 9.51 -8.13 -31.82
N ALA A 165 10.05 -6.92 -31.66
CA ALA A 165 9.35 -5.66 -31.95
C ALA A 165 8.83 -5.63 -33.39
N THR A 166 9.65 -6.03 -34.37
CA THR A 166 9.24 -6.08 -35.78
C THR A 166 8.12 -7.09 -36.01
N SER A 167 8.18 -8.24 -35.34
CA SER A 167 7.14 -9.27 -35.44
C SER A 167 5.83 -8.77 -34.83
N LEU A 168 5.88 -8.14 -33.64
CA LEU A 168 4.71 -7.57 -32.97
C LEU A 168 4.09 -6.43 -33.77
N TYR A 169 4.89 -5.56 -34.39
CA TYR A 169 4.39 -4.51 -35.27
C TYR A 169 3.56 -5.08 -36.41
N ARG A 170 4.03 -6.17 -37.05
CA ARG A 170 3.31 -6.82 -38.13
C ARG A 170 1.99 -7.42 -37.63
N ILE A 171 2.03 -8.17 -36.53
CA ILE A 171 0.85 -8.75 -35.90
C ILE A 171 -0.19 -7.66 -35.59
N LEU A 172 0.22 -6.57 -34.95
CA LEU A 172 -0.66 -5.45 -34.63
C LEU A 172 -1.23 -4.80 -35.89
N SER A 173 -0.39 -4.53 -36.90
CA SER A 173 -0.82 -3.89 -38.15
C SER A 173 -1.81 -4.73 -38.95
N ASP A 174 -1.60 -6.05 -39.02
CA ASP A 174 -2.44 -6.96 -39.79
C ASP A 174 -3.79 -7.18 -39.09
N ASN A 175 -3.80 -7.33 -37.77
CA ASN A 175 -5.01 -7.65 -37.02
C ASN A 175 -5.86 -6.42 -36.69
N LEU A 176 -5.25 -5.27 -36.32
CA LEU A 176 -6.03 -4.03 -36.07
C LEU A 176 -6.74 -3.55 -37.35
N ALA A 177 -6.15 -3.77 -38.52
CA ALA A 177 -6.76 -3.41 -39.80
C ALA A 177 -7.98 -4.29 -40.15
N GLY A 178 -8.05 -5.51 -39.60
CA GLY A 178 -9.15 -6.45 -39.83
C GLY A 178 -10.37 -6.19 -38.94
N ILE A 179 -10.20 -5.48 -37.82
CA ILE A 179 -11.28 -5.16 -36.90
C ILE A 179 -12.21 -4.11 -37.52
N ARG A 180 -13.49 -4.44 -37.61
CA ARG A 180 -14.52 -3.55 -38.13
C ARG A 180 -15.31 -2.91 -37.00
N ILE A 181 -15.51 -1.62 -37.14
CA ILE A 181 -16.40 -0.81 -36.30
C ILE A 181 -17.21 0.12 -37.21
N PRO A 182 -18.41 0.55 -36.80
CA PRO A 182 -19.12 1.63 -37.48
C PRO A 182 -18.27 2.92 -37.56
N ARG A 183 -18.20 3.51 -38.76
CA ARG A 183 -17.39 4.72 -39.05
C ARG A 183 -18.19 5.88 -39.62
N ASP A 184 -19.51 5.78 -39.62
CA ASP A 184 -20.37 6.90 -40.02
C ASP A 184 -20.34 8.01 -38.95
N SER A 185 -20.67 9.24 -39.37
CA SER A 185 -20.62 10.40 -38.48
C SER A 185 -21.54 10.28 -37.25
N SER A 186 -22.66 9.54 -37.35
CA SER A 186 -23.57 9.36 -36.22
C SER A 186 -22.96 8.47 -35.15
N SER A 187 -22.31 7.37 -35.56
CA SER A 187 -21.59 6.48 -34.65
C SER A 187 -20.42 7.20 -33.99
N TYR A 188 -19.60 7.93 -34.76
CA TYR A 188 -18.52 8.76 -34.21
C TYR A 188 -19.03 9.75 -33.16
N TRP A 189 -20.11 10.47 -33.46
CA TRP A 189 -20.68 11.48 -32.55
C TRP A 189 -21.10 10.90 -31.19
N LYS A 190 -21.61 9.66 -31.18
CA LYS A 190 -21.96 8.96 -29.93
C LYS A 190 -20.73 8.42 -29.20
N ALA A 191 -19.72 7.99 -29.95
CA ALA A 191 -18.54 7.32 -29.43
C ALA A 191 -17.52 8.26 -28.77
N VAL A 192 -17.46 9.52 -29.22
CA VAL A 192 -16.33 10.42 -28.94
C VAL A 192 -16.04 10.70 -27.46
N LEU A 193 -17.08 10.79 -26.60
CA LEU A 193 -16.88 11.00 -25.16
C LEU A 193 -16.46 9.74 -24.41
N ASP A 194 -16.67 8.58 -25.02
CA ASP A 194 -16.28 7.28 -24.48
C ASP A 194 -14.92 6.82 -25.02
N ASP A 195 -14.34 7.53 -26.00
CA ASP A 195 -13.00 7.28 -26.53
C ASP A 195 -11.94 7.96 -25.63
N PRO A 196 -11.10 7.17 -24.92
CA PRO A 196 -10.12 7.72 -23.99
C PRO A 196 -8.97 8.47 -24.67
N GLU A 197 -8.71 8.22 -25.96
CA GLU A 197 -7.58 8.80 -26.69
C GLU A 197 -7.93 10.17 -27.30
N ILE A 198 -9.21 10.43 -27.60
CA ILE A 198 -9.63 11.67 -28.28
C ILE A 198 -10.55 12.58 -27.47
N SER A 199 -11.29 12.05 -26.48
CA SER A 199 -12.31 12.81 -25.72
C SER A 199 -11.76 14.09 -25.09
N GLY A 200 -10.57 14.02 -24.50
CA GLY A 200 -9.87 15.17 -23.94
C GLY A 200 -9.45 16.19 -25.01
N GLU A 201 -8.96 15.73 -26.15
CA GLU A 201 -8.54 16.61 -27.25
C GLU A 201 -9.72 17.38 -27.83
N VAL A 202 -10.85 16.71 -28.10
CA VAL A 202 -12.03 17.37 -28.67
C VAL A 202 -12.74 18.28 -27.68
N SER A 203 -12.67 17.97 -26.38
CA SER A 203 -13.30 18.79 -25.34
C SER A 203 -12.47 20.03 -24.99
N ALA A 204 -11.17 20.03 -25.30
CA ALA A 204 -10.22 21.10 -24.96
C ALA A 204 -9.97 22.10 -26.10
N VAL A 205 -10.64 21.97 -27.25
CA VAL A 205 -10.51 22.92 -28.36
C VAL A 205 -11.08 24.31 -27.98
N TRP A 206 -10.71 25.35 -28.74
CA TRP A 206 -11.08 26.75 -28.44
C TRP A 206 -12.60 26.97 -28.29
N LEU A 207 -13.41 26.25 -29.06
CA LEU A 207 -14.88 26.23 -28.98
C LEU A 207 -15.33 24.77 -29.12
N PRO A 208 -15.45 24.01 -28.01
CA PRO A 208 -15.87 22.62 -28.08
C PRO A 208 -17.36 22.53 -28.40
N GLU A 209 -17.73 21.56 -29.23
CA GLU A 209 -19.14 21.20 -29.45
C GLU A 209 -19.73 20.53 -28.21
N GLU A 210 -21.05 20.64 -28.02
CA GLU A 210 -21.75 19.95 -26.95
C GLU A 210 -21.99 18.49 -27.33
N PHE A 211 -21.09 17.61 -26.91
CA PHE A 211 -21.27 16.17 -27.05
C PHE A 211 -22.15 15.61 -25.93
N THR A 212 -23.00 14.63 -26.26
CA THR A 212 -23.80 13.88 -25.29
C THR A 212 -23.21 12.48 -25.11
N ARG A 213 -23.17 12.01 -23.86
CA ARG A 213 -22.72 10.63 -23.56
C ARG A 213 -23.68 9.62 -24.21
N SER A 214 -23.10 8.58 -24.81
CA SER A 214 -23.88 7.50 -25.43
C SER A 214 -24.66 6.67 -24.39
N GLU A 215 -25.82 6.14 -24.79
CA GLU A 215 -26.56 5.10 -24.07
C GLU A 215 -25.93 3.70 -24.23
N GLY A 216 -24.76 3.61 -24.86
CA GLY A 216 -24.09 2.36 -25.25
C GLY A 216 -24.21 2.09 -26.75
N GLN A 217 -23.30 1.29 -27.27
CA GLN A 217 -23.23 0.96 -28.70
C GLN A 217 -23.05 -0.55 -28.85
N ARG A 218 -24.02 -1.20 -29.50
CA ARG A 218 -23.95 -2.62 -29.81
C ARG A 218 -23.42 -2.82 -31.22
N LEU A 219 -22.35 -3.59 -31.34
CA LEU A 219 -21.84 -4.04 -32.64
C LEU A 219 -22.82 -5.02 -33.28
N SER A 220 -22.83 -5.06 -34.61
CA SER A 220 -23.46 -6.15 -35.35
C SER A 220 -22.73 -7.46 -35.05
N GLU A 221 -23.40 -8.61 -35.18
CA GLU A 221 -22.73 -9.90 -35.01
C GLU A 221 -21.55 -10.06 -35.99
N GLU A 222 -21.67 -9.53 -37.22
CA GLU A 222 -20.59 -9.54 -38.20
C GLU A 222 -19.37 -8.75 -37.71
N ASP A 223 -19.57 -7.52 -37.23
CA ASP A 223 -18.47 -6.68 -36.73
C ASP A 223 -17.86 -7.24 -35.45
N HIS A 224 -18.70 -7.72 -34.52
CA HIS A 224 -18.25 -8.38 -33.30
C HIS A 224 -17.35 -9.60 -33.61
N ASN A 225 -17.73 -10.42 -34.58
CA ASN A 225 -16.93 -11.57 -35.00
C ASN A 225 -15.54 -11.19 -35.51
N THR A 226 -15.34 -9.97 -36.06
CA THR A 226 -14.01 -9.50 -36.48
C THR A 226 -13.05 -9.30 -35.30
N PHE A 227 -13.56 -8.91 -34.12
CA PHE A 227 -12.74 -8.84 -32.91
C PHE A 227 -12.28 -10.22 -32.46
N THR A 228 -13.20 -11.19 -32.41
CA THR A 228 -12.87 -12.56 -32.01
C THR A 228 -11.93 -13.24 -33.02
N GLU A 229 -12.07 -12.94 -34.32
CA GLU A 229 -11.13 -13.40 -35.35
C GLU A 229 -9.74 -12.79 -35.16
N ALA A 230 -9.65 -11.48 -34.89
CA ALA A 230 -8.39 -10.82 -34.57
C ALA A 230 -7.71 -11.42 -33.33
N GLU A 231 -8.47 -11.69 -32.26
CA GLU A 231 -7.96 -12.37 -31.05
C GLU A 231 -7.36 -13.74 -31.39
N ARG A 232 -8.09 -14.59 -32.13
CA ARG A 232 -7.62 -15.92 -32.51
C ARG A 232 -6.35 -15.88 -33.37
N ASN A 233 -6.28 -14.93 -34.30
CA ASN A 233 -5.11 -14.75 -35.17
C ASN A 233 -3.89 -14.29 -34.35
N VAL A 234 -4.08 -13.29 -33.48
CA VAL A 234 -3.05 -12.81 -32.56
C VAL A 234 -2.55 -13.95 -31.67
N GLU A 235 -3.42 -14.70 -31.00
CA GLU A 235 -3.02 -15.81 -30.12
C GLU A 235 -2.22 -16.89 -30.85
N LYS A 236 -2.63 -17.24 -32.07
CA LYS A 236 -1.91 -18.19 -32.91
C LYS A 236 -0.51 -17.70 -33.29
N GLU A 237 -0.35 -16.43 -33.62
CA GLU A 237 0.96 -15.84 -33.94
C GLU A 237 1.84 -15.71 -32.68
N LEU A 238 1.27 -15.29 -31.55
CA LEU A 238 1.97 -15.17 -30.27
C LEU A 238 2.47 -16.52 -29.76
N ALA A 239 1.70 -17.60 -29.90
CA ALA A 239 2.14 -18.94 -29.51
C ALA A 239 3.43 -19.37 -30.26
N ASN A 240 3.57 -18.96 -31.52
CA ASN A 240 4.80 -19.19 -32.29
C ASN A 240 5.95 -18.30 -31.81
N LEU A 241 5.68 -17.04 -31.48
CA LEU A 241 6.70 -16.12 -30.95
C LEU A 241 7.18 -16.53 -29.55
N LYS A 242 6.30 -17.00 -28.66
CA LYS A 242 6.66 -17.42 -27.30
C LYS A 242 7.73 -18.51 -27.30
N ARG A 243 7.67 -19.42 -28.28
CA ARG A 243 8.70 -20.46 -28.47
C ARG A 243 10.04 -19.91 -28.96
N ARG A 244 10.02 -18.81 -29.74
CA ARG A 244 11.23 -18.17 -30.29
C ARG A 244 11.87 -17.22 -29.28
N PHE A 245 11.07 -16.60 -28.41
CA PHE A 245 11.47 -15.64 -27.39
C PHE A 245 11.01 -16.15 -26.01
N PRO A 246 11.64 -17.23 -25.48
CA PRO A 246 11.25 -17.79 -24.19
C PRO A 246 11.65 -16.88 -23.02
N SER A 247 10.92 -17.01 -21.92
CA SER A 247 11.25 -16.35 -20.65
C SER A 247 12.59 -16.84 -20.10
N ARG A 248 13.41 -15.91 -19.59
CA ARG A 248 14.74 -16.20 -19.01
C ARG A 248 14.85 -15.88 -17.52
N LEU A 249 13.87 -15.17 -16.98
CA LEU A 249 13.79 -14.72 -15.60
C LEU A 249 12.37 -15.01 -15.10
N THR A 250 12.23 -15.44 -13.86
CA THR A 250 10.93 -15.53 -13.18
C THR A 250 10.70 -14.25 -12.35
N MET A 251 9.46 -13.78 -12.28
CA MET A 251 9.07 -12.64 -11.46
C MET A 251 7.94 -13.09 -10.53
N THR A 252 8.23 -13.16 -9.23
CA THR A 252 7.21 -13.40 -8.20
C THR A 252 6.45 -12.11 -7.93
N LEU A 253 5.13 -12.19 -8.10
CA LEU A 253 4.21 -11.06 -8.03
C LEU A 253 3.26 -11.20 -6.85
N SER A 254 2.98 -10.10 -6.17
CA SER A 254 1.84 -10.00 -5.26
C SER A 254 1.24 -8.61 -5.32
N GLY A 255 -0.10 -8.56 -5.24
CA GLY A 255 -0.80 -7.31 -4.99
C GLY A 255 -0.37 -6.76 -3.63
N HIS A 256 -0.22 -5.45 -3.55
CA HIS A 256 0.20 -4.73 -2.35
C HIS A 256 -0.49 -3.37 -2.32
N ALA A 257 -0.76 -2.87 -1.12
CA ALA A 257 -1.25 -1.51 -0.92
C ALA A 257 -0.55 -0.88 0.28
N HIS A 258 0.50 -0.11 0.01
CA HIS A 258 1.10 0.71 1.05
C HIS A 258 0.06 1.74 1.51
N ILE A 259 -0.16 1.85 2.82
CA ILE A 259 -1.05 2.84 3.40
C ILE A 259 -0.24 3.51 4.50
N ASP A 260 0.08 4.79 4.34
CA ASP A 260 0.73 5.51 5.40
C ASP A 260 -0.18 5.58 6.61
N TYR A 261 0.32 5.09 7.76
CA TYR A 261 -0.50 5.00 8.96
C TYR A 261 -0.92 6.41 9.41
N ALA A 262 -0.05 7.42 9.21
CA ALA A 262 -0.45 8.82 9.11
C ALA A 262 0.61 9.62 8.34
N TRP A 263 0.19 10.40 7.34
CA TRP A 263 1.09 11.26 6.57
C TRP A 263 0.44 12.61 6.23
N LEU A 264 -0.33 12.66 5.14
CA LEU A 264 -1.08 13.85 4.70
C LEU A 264 -2.54 13.83 5.17
N TRP A 265 -2.87 12.96 6.11
CA TRP A 265 -4.17 12.81 6.74
C TRP A 265 -4.04 12.33 8.20
N PRO A 266 -5.04 12.60 9.06
CA PRO A 266 -5.07 12.10 10.44
C PRO A 266 -5.30 10.58 10.53
N LEU A 267 -5.02 9.99 11.69
CA LEU A 267 -5.16 8.54 11.93
C LEU A 267 -6.57 8.01 11.67
N GLU A 268 -7.59 8.81 11.99
CA GLU A 268 -8.98 8.41 11.74
C GLU A 268 -9.30 8.21 10.25
N GLU A 269 -8.65 8.97 9.37
CA GLU A 269 -8.80 8.80 7.93
C GLU A 269 -8.08 7.54 7.44
N THR A 270 -6.92 7.21 8.01
CA THR A 270 -6.22 5.94 7.74
C THR A 270 -7.11 4.74 8.03
N ARG A 271 -7.81 4.73 9.17
CA ARG A 271 -8.75 3.64 9.52
C ARG A 271 -9.84 3.45 8.46
N ARG A 272 -10.31 4.53 7.84
CA ARG A 272 -11.24 4.46 6.69
C ARG A 272 -10.54 3.97 5.42
N LYS A 273 -9.29 4.38 5.17
CA LYS A 273 -8.49 3.98 3.99
C LYS A 273 -8.21 2.48 4.00
N ILE A 274 -7.92 1.93 5.18
CA ILE A 274 -7.73 0.50 5.40
C ILE A 274 -9.00 -0.28 5.02
N LEU A 275 -10.17 0.12 5.51
CA LEU A 275 -11.43 -0.56 5.16
C LEU A 275 -11.73 -0.55 3.66
N ARG A 276 -11.53 0.61 3.00
CA ARG A 276 -11.66 0.76 1.54
C ARG A 276 -10.76 -0.21 0.78
N THR A 277 -9.47 -0.16 1.08
CA THR A 277 -8.44 -0.92 0.39
C THR A 277 -8.58 -2.42 0.62
N PHE A 278 -8.87 -2.83 1.85
CA PHE A 278 -8.98 -4.25 2.19
C PHE A 278 -10.25 -4.85 1.62
N SER A 279 -11.37 -4.12 1.63
CA SER A 279 -12.60 -4.59 0.98
C SER A 279 -12.44 -4.74 -0.53
N ASN A 280 -11.75 -3.81 -1.18
CA ASN A 280 -11.38 -3.93 -2.59
C ASN A 280 -10.54 -5.20 -2.84
N SER A 281 -9.52 -5.44 -2.02
CA SER A 281 -8.64 -6.61 -2.15
C SER A 281 -9.36 -7.93 -1.89
N VAL A 282 -10.27 -7.99 -0.90
CA VAL A 282 -11.12 -9.17 -0.66
C VAL A 282 -12.05 -9.44 -1.86
N ARG A 283 -12.67 -8.39 -2.41
CA ARG A 283 -13.50 -8.50 -3.63
C ARG A 283 -12.71 -9.06 -4.80
N LEU A 284 -11.48 -8.58 -5.02
CA LEU A 284 -10.59 -9.10 -6.06
C LEU A 284 -10.23 -10.57 -5.81
N ALA A 285 -9.90 -10.95 -4.57
CA ALA A 285 -9.62 -12.34 -4.22
C ALA A 285 -10.83 -13.26 -4.47
N ASN A 286 -12.04 -12.80 -4.20
CA ASN A 286 -13.26 -13.55 -4.47
C ASN A 286 -13.53 -13.71 -5.98
N LYS A 287 -13.15 -12.72 -6.79
CA LYS A 287 -13.32 -12.75 -8.26
C LYS A 287 -12.21 -13.52 -8.99
N TYR A 288 -10.98 -13.45 -8.51
CA TYR A 288 -9.79 -13.98 -9.18
C TYR A 288 -9.11 -15.04 -8.31
N PRO A 289 -9.29 -16.35 -8.58
CA PRO A 289 -8.72 -17.42 -7.77
C PRO A 289 -7.19 -17.39 -7.67
N GLU A 290 -6.51 -16.89 -8.70
CA GLU A 290 -5.04 -16.73 -8.72
C GLU A 290 -4.51 -15.51 -7.97
N TYR A 291 -5.40 -14.60 -7.53
CA TYR A 291 -4.98 -13.34 -6.93
C TYR A 291 -4.30 -13.60 -5.58
N MET A 292 -3.12 -13.02 -5.46
CA MET A 292 -2.34 -12.99 -4.23
C MET A 292 -2.28 -11.53 -3.76
N PHE A 293 -2.67 -11.30 -2.50
CA PHE A 293 -2.49 -10.02 -1.84
C PHE A 293 -1.55 -10.15 -0.66
N SER A 294 -0.72 -9.15 -0.43
CA SER A 294 0.30 -9.12 0.59
C SER A 294 0.22 -7.80 1.33
N GLN A 295 0.14 -7.85 2.67
CA GLN A 295 -0.06 -6.63 3.44
C GLN A 295 0.68 -6.64 4.78
N SER A 296 1.36 -5.53 5.05
CA SER A 296 2.15 -5.25 6.24
C SER A 296 1.29 -4.74 7.43
N SER A 297 1.96 -4.40 8.54
CA SER A 297 1.42 -3.71 9.73
C SER A 297 0.26 -4.39 10.44
N ALA A 298 0.55 -5.03 11.59
CA ALA A 298 -0.48 -5.65 12.42
C ALA A 298 -1.56 -4.67 12.92
N ALA A 299 -1.21 -3.40 13.15
CA ALA A 299 -2.14 -2.36 13.57
C ALA A 299 -3.31 -2.16 12.59
N MET A 300 -3.08 -2.33 11.28
CA MET A 300 -4.14 -2.22 10.27
C MET A 300 -5.17 -3.34 10.42
N TYR A 301 -4.71 -4.56 10.68
CA TYR A 301 -5.59 -5.71 10.89
C TYR A 301 -6.39 -5.56 12.19
N ARG A 302 -5.80 -4.98 13.25
CA ARG A 302 -6.54 -4.60 14.47
C ARG A 302 -7.65 -3.61 14.12
N ASP A 303 -7.37 -2.56 13.36
CA ASP A 303 -8.36 -1.55 13.01
C ASP A 303 -9.53 -2.13 12.20
N VAL A 304 -9.25 -3.10 11.31
CA VAL A 304 -10.30 -3.84 10.58
C VAL A 304 -11.10 -4.72 11.52
N MET A 305 -10.44 -5.47 12.41
CA MET A 305 -11.12 -6.33 13.39
C MET A 305 -12.10 -5.53 14.27
N GLU A 306 -11.72 -4.31 14.67
CA GLU A 306 -12.55 -3.46 15.52
C GLU A 306 -13.71 -2.80 14.76
N ARG A 307 -13.50 -2.42 13.50
CA ARG A 307 -14.49 -1.63 12.72
C ARG A 307 -15.37 -2.45 11.81
N ASP A 308 -14.85 -3.52 11.25
CA ASP A 308 -15.57 -4.44 10.37
C ASP A 308 -15.15 -5.90 10.64
N PRO A 309 -15.70 -6.53 11.69
CA PRO A 309 -15.43 -7.92 12.02
C PRO A 309 -15.80 -8.90 10.89
N GLY A 310 -16.74 -8.53 10.01
CA GLY A 310 -17.13 -9.32 8.86
C GLY A 310 -16.01 -9.37 7.83
N LEU A 311 -15.48 -8.20 7.45
CA LEU A 311 -14.32 -8.10 6.57
C LEU A 311 -13.08 -8.78 7.17
N PHE A 312 -12.85 -8.64 8.47
CA PHE A 312 -11.75 -9.32 9.16
C PHE A 312 -11.83 -10.84 9.02
N LYS A 313 -13.03 -11.41 9.14
CA LYS A 313 -13.26 -12.86 8.99
C LYS A 313 -12.98 -13.34 7.56
N GLU A 314 -13.36 -12.57 6.54
CA GLU A 314 -13.02 -12.88 5.15
C GLU A 314 -11.49 -12.88 4.94
N ILE A 315 -10.78 -11.93 5.53
CA ILE A 315 -9.30 -11.90 5.49
C ILE A 315 -8.72 -13.13 6.18
N GLN A 316 -9.22 -13.54 7.34
CA GLN A 316 -8.77 -14.77 8.01
C GLN A 316 -8.94 -16.01 7.13
N LEU A 317 -10.03 -16.09 6.36
CA LEU A 317 -10.25 -17.17 5.39
C LEU A 317 -9.22 -17.13 4.27
N LEU A 318 -8.98 -15.96 3.66
CA LEU A 318 -7.98 -15.80 2.59
C LEU A 318 -6.55 -16.10 3.06
N VAL A 319 -6.21 -15.74 4.31
CA VAL A 319 -4.91 -16.09 4.92
C VAL A 319 -4.79 -17.60 5.08
N LYS A 320 -5.84 -18.28 5.54
CA LYS A 320 -5.87 -19.74 5.67
C LYS A 320 -5.75 -20.45 4.31
N GLU A 321 -6.33 -19.87 3.27
CA GLU A 321 -6.25 -20.35 1.89
C GLU A 321 -4.90 -20.05 1.22
N GLY A 322 -4.05 -19.20 1.82
CA GLY A 322 -2.77 -18.80 1.25
C GLY A 322 -2.88 -17.81 0.10
N ARG A 323 -4.00 -17.08 -0.01
CA ARG A 323 -4.26 -16.03 -1.02
C ARG A 323 -4.08 -14.62 -0.46
N TRP A 324 -3.89 -14.52 0.86
CA TRP A 324 -3.54 -13.29 1.58
C TRP A 324 -2.30 -13.55 2.46
N GLU A 325 -1.19 -12.89 2.18
CA GLU A 325 0.06 -12.99 2.94
C GLU A 325 0.14 -11.89 3.99
N LEU A 326 0.42 -12.32 5.23
CA LEU A 326 0.81 -11.44 6.31
C LEU A 326 2.29 -11.09 6.14
N LEU A 327 2.63 -9.81 6.01
CA LEU A 327 3.99 -9.31 5.85
C LEU A 327 4.43 -8.37 6.97
N GLY A 328 5.72 -8.03 7.00
CA GLY A 328 6.28 -7.00 7.87
C GLY A 328 6.64 -7.52 9.25
N GLY A 329 5.68 -8.14 9.94
CA GLY A 329 5.87 -8.70 11.29
C GLY A 329 5.96 -7.67 12.41
N MET A 330 5.91 -6.38 12.06
CA MET A 330 5.92 -5.25 12.99
C MET A 330 4.49 -4.77 13.30
N TRP A 331 4.34 -4.01 14.38
CA TRP A 331 3.07 -3.40 14.74
C TRP A 331 2.65 -2.38 13.67
N VAL A 332 3.57 -1.50 13.29
CA VAL A 332 3.49 -0.63 12.12
C VAL A 332 4.81 -0.69 11.34
N GLU A 333 4.83 -0.18 10.11
CA GLU A 333 6.08 0.06 9.38
C GLU A 333 6.85 1.23 10.05
N SER A 334 7.57 0.95 11.13
CA SER A 334 8.21 1.99 11.95
C SER A 334 9.48 2.54 11.31
N ASP A 335 9.90 3.73 11.75
CA ASP A 335 11.28 4.15 11.58
C ASP A 335 12.24 3.14 12.25
N THR A 336 13.49 3.09 11.79
CA THR A 336 14.47 2.14 12.34
C THR A 336 15.79 2.76 12.79
N ASN A 337 15.88 4.10 12.78
CA ASN A 337 17.08 4.84 13.17
C ASN A 337 16.87 5.62 14.48
N LEU A 338 15.67 6.16 14.70
CA LEU A 338 15.34 7.01 15.84
C LEU A 338 14.90 6.22 17.08
N LEU A 339 14.52 4.96 16.91
CA LEU A 339 14.03 4.09 17.99
C LEU A 339 15.20 3.52 18.79
N ASN A 340 14.98 3.28 20.08
CA ASN A 340 15.89 2.42 20.82
C ASN A 340 15.66 0.92 20.47
N GLY A 341 16.58 0.06 20.91
CA GLY A 341 16.49 -1.37 20.65
C GLY A 341 15.26 -2.07 21.25
N GLU A 342 14.76 -1.59 22.40
CA GLU A 342 13.55 -2.15 23.03
C GLU A 342 12.31 -1.83 22.20
N SER A 343 12.13 -0.59 21.73
CA SER A 343 11.03 -0.23 20.83
C SER A 343 11.04 -1.06 19.56
N LEU A 344 12.21 -1.25 18.93
CA LEU A 344 12.35 -2.15 17.77
C LEU A 344 11.93 -3.59 18.12
N VAL A 345 12.36 -4.12 19.26
CA VAL A 345 11.91 -5.46 19.72
C VAL A 345 10.39 -5.50 19.94
N ARG A 346 9.80 -4.43 20.50
CA ARG A 346 8.36 -4.34 20.77
C ARG A 346 7.53 -4.23 19.50
N GLN A 347 8.01 -3.55 18.46
CA GLN A 347 7.40 -3.57 17.13
C GLN A 347 7.18 -5.02 16.65
N PHE A 348 8.23 -5.84 16.67
CA PHE A 348 8.13 -7.24 16.27
C PHE A 348 7.31 -8.09 17.24
N LEU A 349 7.49 -7.88 18.55
CA LEU A 349 6.77 -8.65 19.57
C LEU A 349 5.26 -8.52 19.41
N TYR A 350 4.74 -7.29 19.36
CA TYR A 350 3.29 -7.07 19.28
C TYR A 350 2.76 -7.37 17.88
N GLY A 351 3.52 -7.10 16.81
CA GLY A 351 3.14 -7.47 15.45
C GLY A 351 2.99 -8.98 15.28
N GLN A 352 4.04 -9.75 15.61
CA GLN A 352 4.03 -11.21 15.51
C GLN A 352 3.04 -11.87 16.47
N ARG A 353 2.85 -11.32 17.68
CA ARG A 353 1.86 -11.82 18.64
C ARG A 353 0.45 -11.66 18.10
N PHE A 354 0.11 -10.50 17.54
CA PHE A 354 -1.19 -10.27 16.91
C PHE A 354 -1.44 -11.26 15.77
N PHE A 355 -0.45 -11.48 14.90
CA PHE A 355 -0.57 -12.46 13.83
C PHE A 355 -0.77 -13.90 14.34
N MET A 356 -0.02 -14.29 15.38
CA MET A 356 -0.19 -15.61 15.98
C MET A 356 -1.58 -15.77 16.63
N GLU A 357 -2.06 -14.76 17.35
CA GLU A 357 -3.35 -14.81 18.06
C GLU A 357 -4.54 -14.90 17.11
N HIS A 358 -4.53 -14.08 16.04
CA HIS A 358 -5.71 -13.96 15.18
C HIS A 358 -5.64 -14.78 13.88
N PHE A 359 -4.45 -15.17 13.44
CA PHE A 359 -4.28 -15.95 12.20
C PHE A 359 -3.58 -17.30 12.42
N GLY A 360 -3.11 -17.59 13.64
CA GLY A 360 -2.48 -18.87 13.99
C GLY A 360 -1.09 -19.06 13.39
N ARG A 361 -0.47 -18.01 12.84
CA ARG A 361 0.87 -18.07 12.25
C ARG A 361 1.62 -16.76 12.39
N LYS A 362 2.95 -16.86 12.36
CA LYS A 362 3.88 -15.73 12.20
C LYS A 362 4.19 -15.51 10.72
N CYS A 363 4.72 -14.34 10.38
CA CYS A 363 5.37 -14.10 9.10
C CYS A 363 6.90 -14.16 9.23
N SER A 364 7.58 -14.45 8.12
CA SER A 364 9.04 -14.63 8.03
C SER A 364 9.77 -13.49 7.32
N THR A 365 9.02 -12.62 6.61
CA THR A 365 9.54 -11.53 5.80
C THR A 365 9.22 -10.16 6.39
N VAL A 366 10.25 -9.39 6.70
CA VAL A 366 10.14 -7.97 7.06
C VAL A 366 9.99 -7.15 5.79
N TRP A 367 9.04 -6.22 5.78
CA TRP A 367 8.64 -5.47 4.59
C TRP A 367 8.55 -3.99 4.96
N LEU A 368 9.59 -3.23 4.63
CA LEU A 368 9.73 -1.80 4.91
C LEU A 368 10.07 -1.04 3.62
N PRO A 369 9.11 -0.95 2.68
CA PRO A 369 9.35 -0.37 1.37
C PRO A 369 9.69 1.12 1.42
N ASP A 370 9.11 1.88 2.38
CA ASP A 370 9.19 3.35 2.43
C ASP A 370 9.94 3.94 3.64
N VAL A 371 10.58 3.12 4.48
CA VAL A 371 11.31 3.59 5.67
C VAL A 371 12.66 4.25 5.33
N PHE A 372 13.00 5.32 6.05
CA PHE A 372 14.13 6.21 5.74
C PHE A 372 15.50 5.73 6.29
N GLY A 373 15.98 4.60 5.74
CA GLY A 373 17.28 3.99 6.08
C GLY A 373 17.17 2.92 7.17
N PHE A 374 18.20 2.07 7.31
CA PHE A 374 18.12 0.88 8.17
C PHE A 374 19.37 0.62 9.01
N SER A 375 19.19 0.66 10.33
CA SER A 375 20.24 0.45 11.33
C SER A 375 20.88 -0.94 11.26
N TRP A 376 22.20 -0.99 11.51
CA TRP A 376 23.03 -2.21 11.48
C TRP A 376 22.66 -3.27 12.54
N ILE A 377 21.83 -2.92 13.53
CA ILE A 377 21.34 -3.87 14.54
C ILE A 377 20.16 -4.73 14.05
N LEU A 378 19.46 -4.30 12.99
CA LEU A 378 18.22 -4.93 12.55
C LEU A 378 18.35 -6.42 12.23
N PRO A 379 19.38 -6.92 11.52
CA PRO A 379 19.49 -8.36 11.25
C PRO A 379 19.43 -9.22 12.51
N GLN A 380 20.05 -8.76 13.62
CA GLN A 380 19.97 -9.46 14.90
C GLN A 380 18.54 -9.52 15.44
N ILE A 381 17.85 -8.38 15.43
CA ILE A 381 16.48 -8.27 15.95
C ILE A 381 15.52 -9.10 15.10
N ILE A 382 15.64 -9.03 13.78
CA ILE A 382 14.84 -9.79 12.80
C ILE A 382 14.99 -11.29 13.07
N ARG A 383 16.23 -11.79 13.21
CA ARG A 383 16.48 -13.22 13.53
C ARG A 383 15.88 -13.61 14.88
N LYS A 384 15.98 -12.76 15.90
CA LYS A 384 15.39 -13.01 17.22
C LYS A 384 13.86 -12.96 17.22
N ALA A 385 13.24 -12.22 16.30
CA ALA A 385 11.80 -12.22 16.08
C ALA A 385 11.30 -13.51 15.38
N GLY A 386 12.22 -14.34 14.88
CA GLY A 386 11.92 -15.57 14.15
C GLY A 386 11.69 -15.35 12.65
N MET A 387 12.26 -14.28 12.12
CA MET A 387 12.18 -13.88 10.71
C MET A 387 13.57 -14.01 10.07
N ASP A 388 13.64 -14.22 8.77
CA ASP A 388 14.90 -14.51 8.06
C ASP A 388 15.15 -13.63 6.84
N SER A 389 14.16 -12.81 6.49
CA SER A 389 14.12 -12.08 5.23
C SER A 389 13.70 -10.63 5.41
N PHE A 390 14.23 -9.76 4.57
CA PHE A 390 14.04 -8.31 4.62
C PHE A 390 13.84 -7.75 3.21
N PHE A 391 12.89 -6.83 3.07
CA PHE A 391 12.60 -6.15 1.83
C PHE A 391 12.50 -4.63 2.04
N THR A 392 13.07 -3.87 1.10
CA THR A 392 12.93 -2.42 1.03
C THR A 392 13.10 -1.88 -0.39
N THR A 393 12.60 -0.67 -0.67
CA THR A 393 12.91 0.05 -1.92
C THR A 393 13.70 1.35 -1.71
N LYS A 394 13.64 1.97 -0.52
CA LYS A 394 14.22 3.31 -0.29
C LYS A 394 15.72 3.40 -0.51
N ILE A 395 16.48 2.33 -0.30
CA ILE A 395 17.92 2.34 -0.55
C ILE A 395 18.29 2.57 -2.03
N THR A 396 17.34 2.45 -2.95
CA THR A 396 17.52 2.80 -4.36
C THR A 396 17.45 4.31 -4.63
N TRP A 397 17.11 5.13 -3.62
CA TRP A 397 16.96 6.58 -3.69
C TRP A 397 18.22 7.35 -3.25
N ASN A 398 19.35 6.64 -3.06
CA ASN A 398 20.61 7.29 -2.74
C ASN A 398 21.05 8.28 -3.84
N GLU A 399 21.52 9.47 -3.42
CA GLU A 399 21.91 10.54 -4.33
C GLU A 399 23.18 10.20 -5.12
N LYS A 400 24.14 9.50 -4.48
CA LYS A 400 25.48 9.24 -5.02
C LYS A 400 25.82 7.77 -5.11
N ASN A 401 25.59 6.99 -4.04
CA ASN A 401 26.04 5.60 -4.00
C ASN A 401 24.88 4.64 -4.26
N THR A 402 24.97 3.91 -5.37
CA THR A 402 24.08 2.78 -5.65
C THR A 402 24.65 1.52 -4.99
N LEU A 403 23.87 0.84 -4.15
CA LEU A 403 24.29 -0.48 -3.63
C LEU A 403 24.56 -1.42 -4.80
N PRO A 404 25.63 -2.23 -4.79
CA PRO A 404 26.06 -3.02 -5.95
C PRO A 404 25.15 -4.23 -6.29
N HIS A 405 24.33 -4.67 -5.34
CA HIS A 405 23.44 -5.83 -5.48
C HIS A 405 22.00 -5.48 -5.09
N ASP A 406 21.05 -6.16 -5.72
CA ASP A 406 19.61 -6.08 -5.44
C ASP A 406 19.19 -7.22 -4.50
N LEU A 407 19.85 -8.38 -4.59
CA LEU A 407 19.65 -9.55 -3.73
C LEU A 407 20.97 -9.91 -3.02
N PHE A 408 20.99 -9.83 -1.69
CA PHE A 408 22.20 -10.01 -0.90
C PHE A 408 21.90 -10.55 0.51
N VAL A 409 22.94 -11.04 1.20
CA VAL A 409 22.87 -11.36 2.62
C VAL A 409 23.24 -10.10 3.40
N TRP A 410 22.35 -9.62 4.26
CA TRP A 410 22.62 -8.49 5.14
C TRP A 410 23.07 -8.97 6.51
N ARG A 411 24.31 -8.62 6.90
CA ARG A 411 24.91 -8.99 8.17
C ARG A 411 24.83 -7.85 9.19
N GLY A 412 24.28 -8.15 10.35
CA GLY A 412 24.21 -7.25 11.49
C GLY A 412 25.52 -7.16 12.26
N ILE A 413 25.65 -6.16 13.13
CA ILE A 413 26.89 -5.89 13.89
C ILE A 413 27.35 -7.06 14.77
N ASP A 414 26.44 -7.97 15.14
CA ASP A 414 26.74 -9.18 15.93
C ASP A 414 27.09 -10.41 15.07
N GLY A 415 27.02 -10.29 13.74
CA GLY A 415 27.21 -11.38 12.80
C GLY A 415 25.93 -12.14 12.42
N SER A 416 24.75 -11.75 12.95
CA SER A 416 23.47 -12.31 12.49
C SER A 416 23.20 -11.92 11.04
N GLU A 417 22.65 -12.84 10.24
CA GLU A 417 22.44 -12.66 8.80
C GLU A 417 20.98 -12.87 8.41
N VAL A 418 20.47 -12.02 7.51
CA VAL A 418 19.14 -12.12 6.88
C VAL A 418 19.28 -11.91 5.37
N ILE A 419 18.36 -12.47 4.58
CA ILE A 419 18.35 -12.23 3.13
C ILE A 419 17.62 -10.92 2.86
N CYS A 420 18.26 -10.03 2.11
CA CYS A 420 17.70 -8.76 1.73
C CYS A 420 17.44 -8.73 0.22
N HIS A 421 16.25 -8.28 -0.18
CA HIS A 421 15.97 -7.92 -1.56
C HIS A 421 15.52 -6.45 -1.65
N SER A 422 16.03 -5.73 -2.64
CA SER A 422 15.51 -4.45 -3.10
C SER A 422 15.38 -4.47 -4.62
N PHE A 423 14.30 -3.90 -5.16
CA PHE A 423 14.16 -3.75 -6.61
C PHE A 423 13.91 -2.29 -6.99
N LYS A 424 14.27 -1.96 -8.23
CA LYS A 424 14.04 -0.65 -8.82
C LYS A 424 13.05 -0.74 -9.97
N ASN A 425 11.78 -0.45 -9.68
CA ASN A 425 10.78 -0.15 -10.71
C ASN A 425 10.76 1.37 -10.96
N PRO A 426 11.17 1.85 -12.15
CA PRO A 426 11.30 3.28 -12.40
C PRO A 426 9.97 4.02 -12.63
N SER A 427 8.85 3.32 -12.80
CA SER A 427 7.55 3.99 -12.94
C SER A 427 7.05 4.47 -11.58
N ASN A 428 6.85 3.55 -10.62
CA ASN A 428 6.18 3.84 -9.35
C ASN A 428 6.76 3.05 -8.15
N GLY A 429 8.00 2.56 -8.22
CA GLY A 429 8.61 1.80 -7.11
C GLY A 429 7.78 0.57 -6.73
N TYR A 430 7.41 0.44 -5.46
CA TYR A 430 6.58 -0.67 -4.96
C TYR A 430 5.09 -0.56 -5.36
N ASN A 431 4.65 0.56 -5.93
CA ASN A 431 3.31 0.77 -6.48
C ASN A 431 3.26 0.41 -7.97
N GLY A 432 3.81 -0.75 -8.33
CA GLY A 432 3.98 -1.15 -9.72
C GLY A 432 2.67 -1.30 -10.49
N LEU A 433 2.72 -1.02 -11.79
CA LEU A 433 1.63 -1.32 -12.71
C LEU A 433 1.87 -2.67 -13.38
N LEU A 434 0.84 -3.51 -13.49
CA LEU A 434 0.92 -4.74 -14.26
C LEU A 434 0.80 -4.43 -15.76
N GLU A 435 1.88 -3.87 -16.31
CA GLU A 435 2.04 -3.48 -17.70
C GLU A 435 3.43 -3.91 -18.22
N PRO A 436 3.60 -4.11 -19.56
CA PRO A 436 4.89 -4.53 -20.11
C PRO A 436 6.04 -3.61 -19.78
N LYS A 437 5.82 -2.29 -19.75
CA LYS A 437 6.83 -1.29 -19.41
C LYS A 437 7.46 -1.56 -18.04
N ASP A 438 6.64 -1.67 -17.01
CA ASP A 438 7.08 -1.82 -15.62
C ASP A 438 7.77 -3.17 -15.42
N ILE A 439 7.20 -4.24 -15.97
CA ILE A 439 7.74 -5.60 -15.83
C ILE A 439 9.08 -5.73 -16.54
N LEU A 440 9.18 -5.33 -17.81
CA LEU A 440 10.42 -5.44 -18.58
C LEU A 440 11.52 -4.58 -17.98
N THR A 441 11.18 -3.35 -17.55
CA THR A 441 12.19 -2.44 -17.01
C THR A 441 12.66 -2.90 -15.63
N THR A 442 11.77 -3.43 -14.78
CA THR A 442 12.17 -3.99 -13.47
C THR A 442 13.02 -5.23 -13.65
N ALA A 443 12.63 -6.15 -14.56
CA ALA A 443 13.43 -7.33 -14.89
C ALA A 443 14.83 -6.97 -15.41
N LYS A 444 14.92 -5.94 -16.26
CA LYS A 444 16.19 -5.43 -16.79
C LYS A 444 17.07 -4.81 -15.70
N ASN A 445 16.46 -4.15 -14.71
CA ASN A 445 17.18 -3.52 -13.61
C ASN A 445 17.71 -4.52 -12.59
N PHE A 446 17.19 -5.75 -12.56
CA PHE A 446 17.63 -6.77 -11.60
C PHE A 446 19.02 -7.33 -11.96
N ARG A 447 20.00 -7.04 -11.09
CA ARG A 447 21.43 -7.29 -11.37
C ARG A 447 21.90 -8.69 -11.03
N ASP A 448 21.23 -9.37 -10.10
CA ASP A 448 21.67 -10.67 -9.57
C ASP A 448 21.04 -11.87 -10.27
N GLN A 449 20.51 -11.67 -11.49
CA GLN A 449 19.82 -12.70 -12.29
C GLN A 449 20.70 -13.92 -12.63
N ASP A 450 22.02 -13.74 -12.72
CA ASP A 450 22.97 -14.83 -12.99
C ASP A 450 23.15 -15.77 -11.78
N LEU A 451 22.93 -15.26 -10.56
CA LEU A 451 23.02 -16.02 -9.32
C LEU A 451 21.68 -16.66 -8.97
N PHE A 452 20.60 -15.91 -9.14
CA PHE A 452 19.25 -16.35 -8.86
C PHE A 452 18.30 -15.74 -9.91
N PRO A 453 17.87 -16.50 -10.95
CA PRO A 453 17.08 -15.99 -12.07
C PRO A 453 15.60 -15.76 -11.67
N GLU A 454 15.37 -15.18 -10.50
CA GLU A 454 14.07 -14.81 -9.99
C GLU A 454 14.12 -13.47 -9.23
N THR A 455 13.19 -12.57 -9.53
CA THR A 455 13.02 -11.28 -8.83
C THR A 455 11.61 -11.13 -8.26
N VAL A 456 11.36 -10.10 -7.46
CA VAL A 456 10.02 -9.78 -6.91
C VAL A 456 9.48 -8.50 -7.55
N PHE A 457 8.15 -8.39 -7.59
CA PHE A 457 7.47 -7.17 -8.01
C PHE A 457 6.12 -7.05 -7.30
N SER A 458 5.94 -5.95 -6.57
CA SER A 458 4.67 -5.59 -5.95
C SER A 458 3.89 -4.66 -6.87
N PHE A 459 2.58 -4.83 -6.92
CA PHE A 459 1.71 -4.03 -7.77
C PHE A 459 0.45 -3.54 -7.05
N GLY A 460 -0.09 -2.43 -7.52
CA GLY A 460 -1.23 -1.74 -6.91
C GLY A 460 -0.94 -0.26 -6.66
N TYR A 461 -1.99 0.47 -6.31
CA TYR A 461 -1.87 1.85 -5.84
C TYR A 461 -1.65 1.87 -4.32
N GLY A 462 -0.69 2.67 -3.86
CA GLY A 462 -0.33 2.77 -2.45
C GLY A 462 -0.16 4.22 -2.00
N ASP A 463 0.60 4.39 -0.92
CA ASP A 463 0.86 5.61 -0.14
C ASP A 463 -0.41 6.10 0.57
N GLY A 464 -1.51 6.28 -0.17
CA GLY A 464 -2.84 6.60 0.35
C GLY A 464 -3.86 5.45 0.33
N GLY A 465 -3.42 4.22 0.04
CA GLY A 465 -4.29 3.05 -0.20
C GLY A 465 -4.81 2.92 -1.63
N GLY A 466 -5.85 2.10 -1.80
CA GLY A 466 -6.44 1.74 -3.10
C GLY A 466 -6.13 0.29 -3.50
N GLY A 467 -4.85 -0.07 -3.50
CA GLY A 467 -4.38 -1.40 -3.89
C GLY A 467 -4.58 -1.70 -5.38
N PRO A 468 -4.55 -2.99 -5.76
CA PRO A 468 -4.73 -3.40 -7.15
C PRO A 468 -6.13 -3.13 -7.73
N THR A 469 -6.21 -3.00 -9.06
CA THR A 469 -7.47 -2.88 -9.80
C THR A 469 -7.84 -4.18 -10.50
N ASP A 470 -9.10 -4.31 -10.93
CA ASP A 470 -9.53 -5.39 -11.82
C ASP A 470 -8.68 -5.45 -13.10
N GLU A 471 -8.38 -4.30 -13.71
CA GLU A 471 -7.58 -4.21 -14.95
C GLU A 471 -6.17 -4.80 -14.76
N MET A 472 -5.53 -4.55 -13.61
CA MET A 472 -4.21 -5.11 -13.32
C MET A 472 -4.21 -6.65 -13.31
N ILE A 473 -5.25 -7.27 -12.74
CA ILE A 473 -5.33 -8.75 -12.69
C ILE A 473 -5.67 -9.34 -14.06
N GLU A 474 -6.54 -8.70 -14.83
CA GLU A 474 -6.82 -9.11 -16.21
C GLU A 474 -5.57 -8.94 -17.11
N ASN A 475 -4.78 -7.88 -16.89
CA ASN A 475 -3.48 -7.72 -17.56
C ASN A 475 -2.55 -8.89 -17.21
N TYR A 476 -2.40 -9.27 -15.94
CA TYR A 476 -1.55 -10.41 -15.56
C TYR A 476 -1.89 -11.68 -16.34
N ARG A 477 -3.18 -12.01 -16.46
CA ARG A 477 -3.64 -13.22 -17.19
C ARG A 477 -3.15 -13.25 -18.62
N PHE A 478 -2.98 -12.09 -19.24
CA PHE A 478 -2.45 -11.97 -20.59
C PHE A 478 -0.92 -11.88 -20.63
N LEU A 479 -0.33 -11.06 -19.77
CA LEU A 479 1.11 -10.77 -19.77
C LEU A 479 1.96 -12.02 -19.52
N LYS A 480 1.48 -12.95 -18.68
CA LYS A 480 2.18 -14.23 -18.40
C LYS A 480 2.39 -15.10 -19.64
N ASP A 481 1.62 -14.85 -20.71
CA ASP A 481 1.65 -15.61 -21.95
C ASP A 481 2.33 -14.90 -23.12
N LEU A 482 2.83 -13.69 -22.90
CA LEU A 482 3.49 -12.91 -23.94
C LEU A 482 4.95 -13.35 -24.20
N PRO A 483 5.40 -13.29 -25.48
CA PRO A 483 6.78 -13.57 -25.84
C PRO A 483 7.75 -12.53 -25.27
N GLY A 484 8.96 -12.95 -24.89
CA GLY A 484 10.01 -12.06 -24.39
C GLY A 484 9.77 -11.48 -22.99
N MET A 485 8.65 -11.81 -22.35
CA MET A 485 8.37 -11.43 -20.96
C MET A 485 9.06 -12.38 -19.98
N PRO A 486 9.39 -11.92 -18.76
CA PRO A 486 9.67 -12.81 -17.63
C PRO A 486 8.50 -13.77 -17.38
N GLU A 487 8.79 -14.92 -16.79
CA GLU A 487 7.74 -15.82 -16.30
C GLU A 487 7.09 -15.18 -15.07
N LEU A 488 5.83 -14.77 -15.22
CA LEU A 488 5.08 -14.09 -14.16
C LEU A 488 4.36 -15.10 -13.28
N VAL A 489 4.61 -15.07 -11.97
CA VAL A 489 3.98 -16.00 -11.03
C VAL A 489 3.45 -15.26 -9.81
N MET A 490 2.13 -15.24 -9.65
CA MET A 490 1.49 -14.73 -8.42
C MET A 490 1.67 -15.72 -7.26
N ARG A 491 2.36 -15.29 -6.20
CA ARG A 491 2.57 -16.06 -4.96
C ARG A 491 3.15 -15.17 -3.85
N SER A 492 3.15 -15.68 -2.63
CA SER A 492 3.74 -15.01 -1.46
C SER A 492 5.23 -14.70 -1.64
N PHE A 493 5.67 -13.53 -1.17
CA PHE A 493 7.09 -13.16 -1.12
C PHE A 493 7.88 -14.04 -0.15
N GLU A 494 7.27 -14.56 0.93
CA GLU A 494 7.86 -15.60 1.79
C GLU A 494 8.36 -16.80 0.96
N SER A 495 7.55 -17.26 -0.02
CA SER A 495 7.97 -18.37 -0.88
C SER A 495 9.18 -18.02 -1.76
N TYR A 496 9.28 -16.75 -2.20
CA TYR A 496 10.41 -16.26 -2.98
C TYR A 496 11.68 -16.26 -2.14
N PHE A 497 11.63 -15.69 -0.94
CA PHE A 497 12.78 -15.61 -0.06
C PHE A 497 13.27 -16.98 0.38
N LYS A 498 12.35 -17.93 0.65
CA LYS A 498 12.72 -19.31 0.94
C LYS A 498 13.53 -19.97 -0.17
N ARG A 499 13.19 -19.71 -1.45
CA ARG A 499 13.98 -20.20 -2.61
C ARG A 499 15.32 -19.49 -2.72
N ALA A 500 15.35 -18.18 -2.48
CA ALA A 500 16.60 -17.41 -2.46
C ALA A 500 17.56 -17.90 -1.35
N GLU A 501 17.02 -18.34 -0.20
CA GLU A 501 17.80 -18.88 0.92
C GLU A 501 18.60 -20.13 0.56
N GLU A 502 18.03 -21.01 -0.27
CA GLU A 502 18.69 -22.25 -0.72
C GLU A 502 20.02 -22.00 -1.43
N VAL A 503 20.18 -20.81 -2.05
CA VAL A 503 21.39 -20.42 -2.79
C VAL A 503 22.13 -19.22 -2.17
N SER A 504 21.72 -18.79 -0.97
CA SER A 504 22.23 -17.60 -0.26
C SER A 504 23.76 -17.52 -0.11
N ARG A 505 24.44 -18.67 -0.05
CA ARG A 505 25.91 -18.76 0.03
C ARG A 505 26.64 -18.15 -1.17
N SER A 506 25.95 -17.98 -2.30
CA SER A 506 26.47 -17.38 -3.52
C SER A 506 26.32 -15.86 -3.54
N PHE A 507 25.50 -15.30 -2.66
CA PHE A 507 25.19 -13.88 -2.64
C PHE A 507 26.28 -13.06 -1.96
N HIS A 508 26.37 -11.79 -2.35
CA HIS A 508 27.19 -10.81 -1.66
C HIS A 508 26.74 -10.68 -0.20
N VAL A 509 27.68 -10.53 0.72
CA VAL A 509 27.38 -10.15 2.10
C VAL A 509 27.58 -8.64 2.25
N HIS A 510 26.48 -7.92 2.47
CA HIS A 510 26.51 -6.53 2.89
C HIS A 510 26.70 -6.48 4.40
N ASP A 511 27.89 -6.08 4.85
CA ASP A 511 28.28 -6.01 6.26
C ASP A 511 28.31 -4.53 6.70
N GLY A 512 27.20 -4.07 7.27
CA GLY A 512 27.04 -2.68 7.67
C GLY A 512 25.60 -2.20 7.69
N GLU A 513 25.43 -0.91 7.99
CA GLU A 513 24.16 -0.20 7.87
C GLU A 513 23.70 -0.14 6.39
N LEU A 514 22.39 -0.18 6.16
CA LEU A 514 21.83 0.21 4.86
C LEU A 514 21.48 1.69 4.92
N TYR A 515 22.53 2.51 4.77
CA TYR A 515 22.44 3.96 4.89
C TYR A 515 21.68 4.58 3.70
N LEU A 516 20.69 5.42 4.01
CA LEU A 516 19.95 6.23 3.05
C LEU A 516 20.53 7.65 2.99
N GLU A 517 21.00 8.08 1.83
CA GLU A 517 21.63 9.39 1.65
C GLU A 517 20.63 10.56 1.61
N LEU A 518 19.38 10.25 1.25
CA LEU A 518 18.25 11.16 1.19
C LEU A 518 17.58 11.29 2.59
N HIS A 519 16.70 12.28 2.73
CA HIS A 519 15.84 12.46 3.93
C HIS A 519 16.55 12.72 5.26
N ARG A 520 17.86 12.99 5.31
CA ARG A 520 18.60 13.28 6.57
C ARG A 520 18.02 14.37 7.48
N GLY A 521 17.19 15.27 6.95
CA GLY A 521 16.50 16.28 7.75
C GLY A 521 15.55 15.67 8.81
N THR A 522 15.04 14.46 8.56
CA THR A 522 14.10 13.75 9.44
C THR A 522 14.69 13.41 10.81
N TYR A 523 16.02 13.38 10.94
CA TYR A 523 16.66 13.17 12.24
C TYR A 523 16.48 14.36 13.19
N THR A 524 16.15 15.56 12.67
CA THR A 524 16.11 16.81 13.45
C THR A 524 14.77 17.53 13.41
N SER A 525 13.95 17.33 12.37
CA SER A 525 12.59 17.90 12.31
C SER A 525 11.74 17.41 13.49
N GLN A 526 10.72 18.17 13.87
CA GLN A 526 9.77 17.80 14.92
C GLN A 526 10.43 17.34 16.25
N GLY A 527 11.46 18.07 16.71
CA GLY A 527 12.21 17.73 17.93
C GLY A 527 11.32 17.58 19.19
N ARG A 528 10.18 18.28 19.26
CA ARG A 528 9.21 18.11 20.36
C ARG A 528 8.58 16.71 20.39
N ILE A 529 8.25 16.16 19.21
CA ILE A 529 7.71 14.80 19.09
C ILE A 529 8.75 13.78 19.50
N LYS A 530 9.98 13.93 18.98
CA LYS A 530 11.10 13.04 19.31
C LYS A 530 11.42 13.03 20.81
N MET A 531 11.39 14.21 21.45
CA MET A 531 11.60 14.33 22.89
C MET A 531 10.49 13.65 23.70
N ALA A 532 9.22 13.93 23.38
CA ALA A 532 8.07 13.32 24.05
C ALA A 532 8.04 11.79 23.87
N HIS A 533 8.34 11.30 22.66
CA HIS A 533 8.48 9.88 22.38
C HIS A 533 9.59 9.25 23.23
N LYS A 534 10.80 9.84 23.24
CA LYS A 534 11.94 9.34 24.00
C LYS A 534 11.66 9.26 25.51
N GLU A 535 10.96 10.25 26.05
CA GLU A 535 10.51 10.28 27.45
C GLU A 535 9.53 9.15 27.74
N CYS A 536 8.52 8.95 26.87
CA CYS A 536 7.56 7.86 27.02
C CYS A 536 8.22 6.48 26.90
N GLU A 537 9.14 6.31 25.96
CA GLU A 537 9.93 5.08 25.77
C GLU A 537 10.73 4.72 27.03
N ASP A 538 11.38 5.69 27.67
CA ASP A 538 12.10 5.48 28.93
C ASP A 538 11.17 5.21 30.11
N LEU A 539 10.07 5.97 30.23
CA LEU A 539 9.09 5.79 31.30
C LEU A 539 8.43 4.42 31.23
N LEU A 540 8.06 3.95 30.04
CA LEU A 540 7.43 2.63 29.87
C LEU A 540 8.38 1.53 30.31
N ARG A 541 9.64 1.59 29.89
CA ARG A 541 10.67 0.64 30.33
C ARG A 541 10.82 0.64 31.86
N LEU A 542 10.88 1.82 32.48
CA LEU A 542 10.97 1.94 33.94
C LEU A 542 9.73 1.38 34.66
N ALA A 543 8.54 1.65 34.12
CA ALA A 543 7.28 1.19 34.68
C ALA A 543 7.17 -0.34 34.62
N GLU A 544 7.66 -0.97 33.54
CA GLU A 544 7.74 -2.42 33.45
C GLU A 544 8.72 -3.00 34.47
N MET A 545 9.89 -2.40 34.63
CA MET A 545 10.90 -2.85 35.59
C MET A 545 10.39 -2.78 37.04
N LEU A 546 9.83 -1.65 37.47
CA LEU A 546 9.29 -1.49 38.82
C LEU A 546 7.98 -2.25 39.01
N GLY A 547 7.16 -2.35 37.96
CA GLY A 547 5.94 -3.15 37.94
C GLY A 547 6.24 -4.62 38.15
N ALA A 548 7.30 -5.17 37.55
CA ALA A 548 7.71 -6.56 37.75
C ALA A 548 7.99 -6.91 39.23
N ILE A 549 8.39 -5.92 40.03
CA ILE A 549 8.69 -6.08 41.47
C ILE A 549 7.45 -5.77 42.33
N SER A 550 6.71 -4.71 41.98
CA SER A 550 5.66 -4.14 42.84
C SER A 550 4.23 -4.55 42.48
N GLY A 551 4.01 -5.20 41.33
CA GLY A 551 2.70 -5.56 40.80
C GLY A 551 2.54 -5.16 39.34
N TYR A 552 2.86 -6.07 38.42
CA TYR A 552 2.83 -5.84 36.98
C TYR A 552 1.40 -5.93 36.44
N LYS A 553 1.03 -5.00 35.56
CA LYS A 553 -0.27 -4.97 34.90
C LYS A 553 -0.10 -5.11 33.38
N PRO A 554 -0.02 -6.36 32.86
CA PRO A 554 0.31 -6.60 31.46
C PRO A 554 -0.59 -5.88 30.47
N GLY A 555 -1.92 -5.90 30.67
CA GLY A 555 -2.88 -5.36 29.72
C GLY A 555 -2.83 -3.83 29.59
N GLU A 556 -2.65 -3.12 30.72
CA GLU A 556 -2.52 -1.65 30.72
C GLU A 556 -1.21 -1.24 30.01
N ILE A 557 -0.09 -1.91 30.32
CA ILE A 557 1.22 -1.61 29.73
C ILE A 557 1.24 -1.93 28.23
N GLU A 558 0.64 -3.04 27.81
CA GLU A 558 0.54 -3.40 26.40
C GLU A 558 -0.25 -2.35 25.60
N LEU A 559 -1.31 -1.77 26.14
CA LEU A 559 -2.04 -0.69 25.49
C LEU A 559 -1.16 0.54 25.29
N LEU A 560 -0.41 0.95 26.33
CA LEU A 560 0.46 2.13 26.27
C LEU A 560 1.62 1.92 25.29
N TRP A 561 2.22 0.72 25.25
CA TRP A 561 3.20 0.37 24.22
C TRP A 561 2.60 0.48 22.82
N ARG A 562 1.40 -0.06 22.57
CA ARG A 562 0.78 0.02 21.23
C ARG A 562 0.58 1.47 20.77
N ILE A 563 0.27 2.40 21.68
CA ILE A 563 0.18 3.84 21.39
C ILE A 563 1.55 4.42 21.04
N LEU A 564 2.59 4.12 21.85
CA LEU A 564 3.97 4.54 21.54
C LEU A 564 4.42 4.03 20.16
N LEU A 565 4.26 2.72 19.92
CA LEU A 565 4.69 2.06 18.68
C LEU A 565 3.94 2.56 17.45
N GLN A 566 2.68 2.93 17.60
CA GLN A 566 1.91 3.58 16.53
C GLN A 566 2.56 4.91 16.12
N ASN A 567 3.01 5.69 17.10
CA ASN A 567 3.68 6.97 16.88
C ASN A 567 5.12 6.84 16.37
N GLU A 568 5.66 5.62 16.28
CA GLU A 568 6.95 5.32 15.66
C GLU A 568 6.86 5.09 14.14
N PHE A 569 5.67 5.19 13.55
CA PHE A 569 5.49 5.10 12.10
C PHE A 569 6.43 6.06 11.35
N HIS A 570 6.93 5.62 10.19
CA HIS A 570 8.04 6.28 9.49
C HIS A 570 7.74 7.68 8.94
N ASP A 571 6.49 8.15 8.98
CA ASP A 571 6.18 9.57 8.72
C ASP A 571 5.86 10.40 9.97
N ILE A 572 5.47 9.74 11.08
CA ILE A 572 5.12 10.42 12.33
C ILE A 572 6.40 10.81 13.08
N LEU A 573 7.19 9.84 13.54
CA LEU A 573 8.37 10.10 14.37
C LEU A 573 9.49 10.82 13.60
N PRO A 574 9.79 10.46 12.33
CA PRO A 574 10.74 11.19 11.51
C PRO A 574 10.29 12.64 11.23
N GLY A 575 9.00 12.94 11.37
CA GLY A 575 8.50 14.31 11.30
C GLY A 575 8.31 14.80 9.86
N SER A 576 7.63 14.00 9.03
CA SER A 576 7.26 14.29 7.62
C SER A 576 5.75 14.38 7.34
N SER A 577 4.90 14.29 8.36
CA SER A 577 3.43 14.47 8.29
C SER A 577 2.93 15.92 8.42
N ILE A 578 1.62 16.11 8.25
CA ILE A 578 0.91 17.40 8.45
C ILE A 578 0.76 17.78 9.93
N LYS A 579 0.36 19.04 10.18
CA LYS A 579 0.22 19.61 11.52
C LYS A 579 -0.71 18.77 12.43
N GLU A 580 -1.85 18.36 11.91
CA GLU A 580 -2.90 17.64 12.62
C GLU A 580 -2.38 16.31 13.19
N VAL A 581 -1.51 15.62 12.46
CA VAL A 581 -0.88 14.37 12.90
C VAL A 581 0.01 14.61 14.13
N TYR A 582 0.74 15.73 14.18
CA TYR A 582 1.58 16.05 15.34
C TYR A 582 0.78 16.53 16.56
N GLU A 583 -0.32 17.23 16.34
CA GLU A 583 -1.23 17.60 17.43
C GLU A 583 -1.84 16.34 18.07
N GLU A 584 -2.27 15.36 17.24
CA GLU A 584 -2.75 14.06 17.71
C GLU A 584 -1.65 13.26 18.41
N ALA A 585 -0.46 13.14 17.80
CA ALA A 585 0.68 12.43 18.38
C ALA A 585 1.12 12.99 19.74
N LEU A 586 1.16 14.33 19.91
CA LEU A 586 1.50 14.94 21.20
C LEU A 586 0.47 14.64 22.27
N ASN A 587 -0.81 14.59 21.91
CA ASN A 587 -1.87 14.23 22.85
C ASN A 587 -1.74 12.76 23.26
N GLU A 588 -1.61 11.84 22.30
CA GLU A 588 -1.41 10.41 22.55
C GLU A 588 -0.17 10.13 23.41
N LEU A 589 0.97 10.76 23.11
CA LEU A 589 2.19 10.65 23.90
C LEU A 589 2.03 11.28 25.30
N GLY A 590 1.28 12.38 25.43
CA GLY A 590 0.96 12.98 26.72
C GLY A 590 0.11 12.07 27.62
N GLU A 591 -0.82 11.32 27.02
CA GLU A 591 -1.61 10.29 27.71
C GLU A 591 -0.72 9.13 28.17
N VAL A 592 0.17 8.64 27.29
CA VAL A 592 1.15 7.60 27.64
C VAL A 592 2.04 8.05 28.79
N HIS A 593 2.60 9.25 28.71
CA HIS A 593 3.43 9.84 29.75
C HIS A 593 2.69 9.89 31.09
N SER A 594 1.46 10.42 31.10
CA SER A 594 0.67 10.62 32.32
C SER A 594 0.26 9.30 32.97
N ALA A 595 -0.21 8.33 32.17
CA ALA A 595 -0.58 7.00 32.63
C ALA A 595 0.64 6.27 33.21
N THR A 596 1.75 6.26 32.47
CA THR A 596 2.98 5.57 32.88
C THR A 596 3.59 6.20 34.14
N SER A 597 3.57 7.53 34.26
CA SER A 597 4.03 8.24 35.46
C SER A 597 3.21 7.87 36.69
N SER A 598 1.90 7.74 36.52
CA SER A 598 1.00 7.29 37.61
C SER A 598 1.29 5.85 38.03
N MET A 599 1.60 4.96 37.07
CA MET A 599 2.00 3.58 37.36
C MET A 599 3.34 3.50 38.10
N LEU A 600 4.29 4.36 37.73
CA LEU A 600 5.57 4.49 38.43
C LEU A 600 5.37 4.98 39.85
N GLN A 601 4.59 6.05 40.05
CA GLN A 601 4.30 6.58 41.38
C GLN A 601 3.66 5.51 42.27
N ALA A 602 2.63 4.82 41.76
CA ALA A 602 1.99 3.73 42.50
C ALA A 602 2.97 2.58 42.83
N SER A 603 3.99 2.36 41.99
CA SER A 603 5.03 1.38 42.28
C SER A 603 5.96 1.87 43.39
N PHE A 604 6.35 3.14 43.39
CA PHE A 604 7.12 3.74 44.47
C PHE A 604 6.36 3.74 45.80
N ASP A 605 5.08 4.08 45.80
CA ASP A 605 4.22 4.08 46.99
C ASP A 605 4.12 2.67 47.62
N ARG A 606 4.25 1.60 46.81
CA ARG A 606 4.27 0.21 47.30
C ARG A 606 5.65 -0.25 47.76
N LEU A 607 6.72 0.33 47.22
CA LEU A 607 8.11 -0.11 47.45
C LEU A 607 8.84 0.72 48.49
N THR A 608 8.30 1.88 48.87
CA THR A 608 8.97 2.86 49.73
C THR A 608 8.02 3.36 50.80
N ASP A 609 8.58 3.76 51.95
CA ASP A 609 7.83 4.40 53.03
C ASP A 609 7.86 5.93 52.84
N GLU A 610 6.72 6.60 53.08
CA GLU A 610 6.68 8.06 53.16
C GLU A 610 7.43 8.56 54.41
N ASP A 611 8.60 9.17 54.21
CA ASP A 611 9.40 9.77 55.28
C ASP A 611 10.08 11.05 54.79
N ASN A 612 9.67 12.20 55.33
CA ASN A 612 10.19 13.52 54.96
C ASN A 612 11.69 13.72 55.24
N MET A 613 12.33 12.80 55.96
CA MET A 613 13.76 12.81 56.27
C MET A 613 14.58 11.86 55.38
N LYS A 614 13.95 11.14 54.44
CA LYS A 614 14.61 10.17 53.57
C LYS A 614 14.39 10.49 52.09
N LEU A 615 15.42 10.22 51.29
CA LEU A 615 15.34 10.22 49.85
C LEU A 615 15.60 8.80 49.35
N THR A 616 14.65 8.23 48.61
CA THR A 616 14.84 6.93 47.97
C THR A 616 15.23 7.14 46.51
N VAL A 617 16.33 6.52 46.09
CA VAL A 617 16.81 6.56 44.71
C VAL A 617 16.78 5.16 44.12
N PHE A 618 16.06 4.99 43.01
CA PHE A 618 16.08 3.75 42.25
C PHE A 618 17.11 3.83 41.12
N ASN A 619 18.03 2.88 41.08
CA ASN A 619 18.98 2.73 39.98
C ASN A 619 18.45 1.68 38.98
N PRO A 620 17.93 2.10 37.81
CA PRO A 620 17.38 1.18 36.80
C PRO A 620 18.47 0.51 35.94
N SER A 621 19.74 0.64 36.28
CA SER A 621 20.84 -0.04 35.57
C SER A 621 21.21 -1.35 36.25
N SER A 622 21.81 -2.27 35.49
CA SER A 622 22.28 -3.57 35.98
C SER A 622 23.62 -3.51 36.73
N PHE A 623 24.17 -2.31 36.95
CA PHE A 623 25.46 -2.09 37.61
C PHE A 623 25.38 -0.96 38.64
N CYS A 624 26.26 -0.97 39.64
CA CYS A 624 26.30 0.09 40.64
C CYS A 624 26.65 1.44 39.99
N ARG A 625 25.85 2.48 40.27
CA ARG A 625 26.11 3.85 39.83
C ARG A 625 26.45 4.72 41.02
N LYS A 626 27.47 5.57 40.86
CA LYS A 626 27.70 6.67 41.79
C LYS A 626 26.57 7.67 41.66
N LEU A 627 26.10 8.18 42.79
CA LEU A 627 25.12 9.25 42.86
C LEU A 627 25.85 10.52 43.28
N GLU A 628 25.53 11.61 42.59
CA GLU A 628 26.02 12.94 42.90
C GLU A 628 24.80 13.78 43.29
N PHE A 629 24.88 14.48 44.43
CA PHE A 629 23.78 15.29 44.95
C PHE A 629 24.29 16.71 45.13
N THR A 630 23.59 17.69 44.56
CA THR A 630 23.94 19.11 44.79
C THR A 630 22.95 19.74 45.75
N ALA A 631 23.43 20.14 46.93
CA ALA A 631 22.65 20.89 47.90
C ALA A 631 22.85 22.39 47.68
N GLN A 632 21.77 23.12 47.35
CA GLN A 632 21.83 24.55 47.08
C GLN A 632 21.96 25.38 48.37
N GLY A 633 22.89 26.34 48.36
CA GLY A 633 22.92 27.43 49.35
C GLY A 633 23.46 27.08 50.75
N SER A 634 24.23 26.00 50.90
CA SER A 634 24.89 25.68 52.17
C SER A 634 26.21 26.47 52.31
N LYS A 635 26.26 27.45 53.22
CA LYS A 635 27.50 28.21 53.53
C LYS A 635 28.64 27.35 54.11
N GLU A 636 28.35 26.11 54.50
CA GLU A 636 29.30 25.12 54.96
C GLU A 636 28.98 23.77 54.28
N PRO A 637 29.98 22.96 53.90
CA PRO A 637 29.74 21.67 53.27
C PRO A 637 28.98 20.73 54.20
N PHE A 638 27.72 20.47 53.90
CA PHE A 638 26.92 19.46 54.58
C PHE A 638 27.24 18.09 53.98
N CYS A 639 27.97 17.24 54.71
CA CYS A 639 28.26 15.88 54.28
C CYS A 639 27.45 14.87 55.10
N PRO A 640 26.48 14.16 54.51
CA PRO A 640 25.71 13.14 55.21
C PRO A 640 26.62 12.06 55.82
N THR A 641 26.22 11.49 56.95
CA THR A 641 26.95 10.37 57.56
C THR A 641 26.83 9.11 56.69
N GLY A 642 27.95 8.50 56.28
CA GLY A 642 27.97 7.29 55.43
C GLY A 642 29.16 7.27 54.46
N GLU A 643 29.05 6.54 53.36
CA GLU A 643 30.03 6.50 52.25
C GLU A 643 29.86 7.69 51.27
N PHE A 644 29.79 8.92 51.80
CA PHE A 644 29.66 10.14 51.00
C PHE A 644 30.99 10.91 50.95
N SER A 645 31.35 11.43 49.78
CA SER A 645 32.44 12.39 49.59
C SER A 645 31.85 13.71 49.12
N CYS A 646 32.17 14.82 49.78
CA CYS A 646 31.53 16.10 49.51
C CYS A 646 32.54 17.18 49.06
N GLN A 647 32.14 18.03 48.10
CA GLN A 647 32.95 19.12 47.57
C GLN A 647 32.13 20.42 47.49
N LEU A 648 32.64 21.52 48.08
CA LEU A 648 32.05 22.84 47.90
C LEU A 648 32.37 23.38 46.50
N LEU A 649 31.34 23.82 45.77
CA LEU A 649 31.42 24.41 44.44
C LEU A 649 31.56 25.94 44.52
N ASP A 650 32.11 26.56 43.48
CA ASP A 650 32.37 28.01 43.42
C ASP A 650 31.09 28.86 43.50
N ASN A 651 29.93 28.28 43.18
CA ASN A 651 28.63 28.92 43.29
C ASN A 651 28.02 28.87 44.71
N GLY A 652 28.71 28.24 45.67
CA GLY A 652 28.27 28.11 47.06
C GLY A 652 27.43 26.85 47.35
N ASP A 653 27.29 25.95 46.39
CA ASP A 653 26.60 24.66 46.56
C ASP A 653 27.57 23.57 47.06
N THR A 654 27.06 22.51 47.68
CA THR A 654 27.85 21.31 48.04
C THR A 654 27.48 20.16 47.11
N LEU A 655 28.46 19.60 46.39
CA LEU A 655 28.38 18.37 45.59
C LEU A 655 28.68 17.13 46.42
#